data_AF-A0A5N6FRB3-F1
#
_entry.id   AF-A0A5N6FRB3-F1
#
_cell.length_a   1.000
_cell.length_b   1.000
_cell.length_c   1.000
_cell.angle_alpha   90.00
_cell.angle_beta   90.00
_cell.angle_gamma   90.00
#
_symmetry.space_group_name_H-M   'P 1'
#
loop_
_entity.id
_entity.type
_entity.pdbx_description
1 polymer ?
#
loop_
_entity_poly.entity_id
_entity_poly.type
_entity_poly.pdbx_seq_one_letter_code
_entity_poly.pdbx_strand_id
1 'polypeptide(L)'
;MTIYIASLFLPYTVNFHLNESKDRSLHTDSEPTTKTPTPVANTAISLFERRSGDQKVDLTTGATTEHERFFSSDLAKAEQEQSGYPFPDVTQDVNLLTESEAHSPAWGSTLSLNQPRPRATIPPSPSILKHQELTPTTGSPSKRLDKEQKPVYIHRPIGFHHSRESSRKGSFSSAEWTIETAEQGNGGLRNAVRSATDAGQLEDKVWVGTLGMPTDALSKYTKSAIAEKLEDGYDSLTVYVSDGDFDGHYTHFCKTILWPVFHYQIPDNPKSKAYEDHSWIYYVKTNQAFAERIARNWKRGDSIWIQDYHLLLVPAMLRKLLPDAEIGFFLHIAFPSSEVFRCLAPRKELLEGMLGANLVGFQTDEYCRHFLQTCSRILCVEATNEGVQLEDRFVNVNKFPIGIDPTSWDKRRKATDVEQWVKTISERYEGKRLIVSRDKIDGVRGIRQKLLSYELFLNAYPEWRDQVVLIQVATSTTEQPELEATISDIAMRINSTFSTLAHQPLVFLKQDLAFPQYLALISVADALMITSLREGMNLTSHEFVYCQDGKYRNKKYGSLILSEFTGSASVFGNHALLVNPWNYRQCAEAIHTALSRSEEERKQVWTQLHGAVLQNSTANWVKSFSETLNRVWNEQSSREIMAVPRLSISKLEEAYRRSNRRLIVVDYEGTLASWGSPKSIIVTTPQRAITTLTELTEDPRNIVFVMSSRMPEEMERLFRMVAGLGLIAENGCFVREPKTEEWFKLTNKAQTDAWKEAVRQILSYYQERAEGSWIEQRHCSLMLHYGSAEDQVAASRLASECADHINDSCANQGVHAVMMNGALVVEPADTNKASAAAMVWRHCLERSKSGHNGRPDFLLAIGDGRDDEPVFRWANKLESAKAVDYAMTVTLGSRSTEAKATLTQGVTGVLSCLERLAVSSLDQ
;
A
#
# COMPACT_ATOMS: atom_id res chain seq x y z
N MET A 1 5.86 13.21 -21.14
CA MET A 1 6.34 12.27 -20.10
C MET A 1 5.07 11.71 -19.57
N THR A 2 4.77 10.48 -19.95
CA THR A 2 3.46 9.89 -19.71
C THR A 2 3.45 9.26 -18.32
N ILE A 3 2.39 9.47 -17.56
CA ILE A 3 2.18 8.80 -16.27
C ILE A 3 1.18 7.65 -16.47
N TYR A 4 1.64 6.42 -16.28
CA TYR A 4 0.80 5.22 -16.29
C TYR A 4 0.14 5.03 -14.92
N ILE A 5 -1.17 5.22 -14.84
CA ILE A 5 -1.94 5.05 -13.60
C ILE A 5 -2.61 3.68 -13.63
N ALA A 6 -2.00 2.70 -12.94
CA ALA A 6 -2.46 1.32 -12.88
C ALA A 6 -3.36 1.09 -11.66
N SER A 7 -4.60 0.69 -11.92
CA SER A 7 -5.58 0.28 -10.90
C SER A 7 -6.43 -0.88 -11.42
N LEU A 8 -7.04 -1.67 -10.53
CA LEU A 8 -7.78 -2.85 -10.95
C LEU A 8 -8.87 -2.56 -12.01
N PHE A 9 -9.61 -1.46 -11.85
CA PHE A 9 -10.67 -1.04 -12.76
C PHE A 9 -10.29 0.25 -13.49
N LEU A 10 -10.61 0.33 -14.78
CA LEU A 10 -10.54 1.56 -15.56
C LEU A 10 -11.59 2.59 -15.10
N PRO A 11 -11.41 3.89 -15.40
CA PRO A 11 -12.44 4.90 -15.17
C PRO A 11 -13.65 4.74 -16.08
N TYR A 12 -13.48 4.07 -17.22
CA TYR A 12 -14.51 3.84 -18.22
C TYR A 12 -14.74 2.33 -18.46
N THR A 13 -15.96 1.98 -18.84
CA THR A 13 -16.41 0.64 -19.18
C THR A 13 -17.27 0.68 -20.44
N VAL A 14 -17.88 -0.46 -20.81
CA VAL A 14 -18.66 -0.60 -22.03
C VAL A 14 -20.12 -0.92 -21.71
N ASN A 15 -21.03 -0.27 -22.42
CA ASN A 15 -22.45 -0.57 -22.41
C ASN A 15 -22.87 -1.13 -23.77
N PHE A 16 -23.55 -2.28 -23.81
CA PHE A 16 -23.99 -2.91 -25.06
C PHE A 16 -25.45 -2.61 -25.39
N HIS A 17 -25.71 -2.23 -26.64
CA HIS A 17 -27.05 -1.98 -27.18
C HIS A 17 -27.56 -3.26 -27.85
N LEU A 18 -28.31 -4.06 -27.09
CA LEU A 18 -28.92 -5.28 -27.60
C LEU A 18 -30.23 -4.93 -28.33
N ASN A 19 -30.31 -5.22 -29.63
CA ASN A 19 -31.56 -5.04 -30.38
C ASN A 19 -32.64 -5.97 -29.82
N GLU A 20 -33.64 -5.40 -29.15
CA GLU A 20 -34.90 -6.09 -28.93
C GLU A 20 -35.57 -6.29 -30.30
N SER A 21 -35.79 -7.54 -30.69
CA SER A 21 -36.52 -7.86 -31.91
C SER A 21 -37.92 -7.27 -31.83
N LYS A 22 -38.20 -6.24 -32.64
CA LYS A 22 -39.53 -5.64 -32.84
C LYS A 22 -40.60 -6.72 -33.06
N ASP A 23 -41.73 -6.54 -32.38
CA ASP A 23 -42.97 -7.29 -32.50
C ASP A 23 -43.33 -7.67 -33.94
N ARG A 24 -43.65 -8.95 -34.14
CA ARG A 24 -44.58 -9.36 -35.20
C ARG A 24 -45.98 -9.32 -34.63
N SER A 25 -46.74 -8.30 -35.03
CA SER A 25 -48.18 -8.20 -34.86
C SER A 25 -48.88 -9.49 -35.29
N LEU A 26 -49.53 -10.18 -34.36
CA LEU A 26 -50.55 -11.17 -34.69
C LEU A 26 -51.91 -10.54 -34.44
N HIS A 27 -52.67 -10.43 -35.53
CA HIS A 27 -54.03 -9.94 -35.59
C HIS A 27 -54.94 -10.63 -34.57
N THR A 28 -55.66 -9.81 -33.81
CA THR A 28 -56.84 -10.21 -33.03
C THR A 28 -58.05 -10.22 -33.96
N ASP A 29 -58.64 -11.40 -34.18
CA ASP A 29 -60.04 -11.52 -34.57
C ASP A 29 -60.88 -11.95 -33.35
N SER A 30 -61.94 -11.18 -33.15
CA SER A 30 -62.96 -11.27 -32.11
C SER A 30 -63.98 -12.37 -32.40
N GLU A 31 -64.45 -13.08 -31.36
CA GLU A 31 -65.86 -13.08 -30.89
C GLU A 31 -66.20 -14.26 -29.93
N PRO A 32 -67.29 -14.16 -29.14
CA PRO A 32 -67.33 -14.58 -27.73
C PRO A 32 -68.37 -15.68 -27.42
N THR A 33 -68.34 -16.29 -26.22
CA THR A 33 -69.58 -16.81 -25.55
C THR A 33 -69.43 -17.26 -24.08
N THR A 34 -70.15 -16.54 -23.19
CA THR A 34 -71.12 -16.96 -22.14
C THR A 34 -70.83 -17.98 -21.00
N LYS A 35 -70.77 -17.43 -19.76
CA LYS A 35 -71.61 -17.66 -18.53
C LYS A 35 -72.08 -19.08 -18.05
N THR A 36 -71.51 -19.54 -16.91
CA THR A 36 -72.09 -20.00 -15.57
C THR A 36 -73.26 -21.03 -15.46
N PRO A 37 -73.56 -21.71 -14.29
CA PRO A 37 -72.81 -22.01 -13.02
C PRO A 37 -73.05 -23.41 -12.30
N THR A 38 -72.14 -23.79 -11.36
CA THR A 38 -72.31 -24.58 -10.08
C THR A 38 -72.82 -26.05 -10.03
N PRO A 39 -72.76 -26.82 -8.90
CA PRO A 39 -71.75 -26.95 -7.81
C PRO A 39 -71.51 -28.43 -7.33
N VAL A 40 -70.36 -28.82 -6.73
CA VAL A 40 -70.30 -29.87 -5.66
C VAL A 40 -69.03 -29.70 -4.80
N ALA A 41 -69.20 -29.87 -3.48
CA ALA A 41 -68.20 -29.78 -2.42
C ALA A 41 -67.32 -31.04 -2.24
N ASN A 42 -66.05 -30.86 -1.82
CA ASN A 42 -65.51 -31.43 -0.57
C ASN A 42 -64.00 -31.10 -0.36
N THR A 43 -63.74 -30.45 0.77
CA THR A 43 -62.61 -30.59 1.71
C THR A 43 -61.29 -31.24 1.27
N ALA A 44 -60.21 -30.46 1.22
CA ALA A 44 -59.00 -30.64 2.05
C ALA A 44 -58.07 -29.41 1.90
N ILE A 45 -57.60 -28.90 3.03
CA ILE A 45 -56.66 -27.77 3.15
C ILE A 45 -55.28 -28.23 2.67
N SER A 46 -54.69 -27.53 1.70
CA SER A 46 -53.27 -27.66 1.32
C SER A 46 -52.52 -26.37 1.62
N LEU A 47 -51.42 -26.49 2.35
CA LEU A 47 -50.66 -25.42 3.01
C LEU A 47 -49.47 -24.90 2.18
N PHE A 48 -49.46 -25.09 0.86
CA PHE A 48 -48.42 -24.58 -0.01
C PHE A 48 -48.98 -24.23 -1.40
N GLU A 49 -49.12 -22.93 -1.66
CA GLU A 49 -49.35 -22.40 -3.00
C GLU A 49 -48.13 -21.60 -3.46
N ARG A 50 -47.56 -22.04 -4.59
CA ARG A 50 -46.36 -21.48 -5.23
C ARG A 50 -46.80 -20.33 -6.14
N ARG A 51 -46.57 -19.08 -5.74
CA ARG A 51 -46.69 -17.93 -6.67
C ARG A 51 -45.44 -17.87 -7.54
N SER A 52 -45.67 -17.77 -8.84
CA SER A 52 -44.71 -17.47 -9.89
C SER A 52 -45.03 -16.09 -10.46
N GLY A 53 -43.99 -15.28 -10.74
CA GLY A 53 -44.10 -13.99 -11.42
C GLY A 53 -43.46 -12.82 -10.66
N ASP A 54 -42.47 -12.20 -11.30
CA ASP A 54 -41.72 -10.97 -10.96
C ASP A 54 -40.93 -10.94 -9.65
N GLN A 55 -39.62 -11.14 -9.75
CA GLN A 55 -38.65 -10.73 -8.72
C GLN A 55 -38.61 -9.20 -8.66
N LYS A 56 -39.47 -8.61 -7.85
CA LYS A 56 -39.20 -7.31 -7.22
C LYS A 56 -38.09 -7.51 -6.20
N VAL A 57 -37.18 -6.54 -6.12
CA VAL A 57 -36.21 -6.39 -5.01
C VAL A 57 -36.96 -6.62 -3.70
N ASP A 58 -36.57 -7.62 -2.91
CA ASP A 58 -37.22 -7.94 -1.65
C ASP A 58 -37.04 -6.77 -0.68
N LEU A 59 -38.11 -5.98 -0.56
CA LEU A 59 -38.27 -4.85 0.35
C LEU A 59 -38.25 -5.37 1.80
N THR A 60 -37.62 -4.60 2.68
CA THR A 60 -37.50 -4.87 4.12
C THR A 60 -38.86 -5.30 4.71
N THR A 61 -39.02 -6.57 5.07
CA THR A 61 -40.24 -7.06 5.71
C THR A 61 -40.32 -6.50 7.13
N GLY A 62 -41.16 -5.49 7.34
CA GLY A 62 -41.47 -4.95 8.66
C GLY A 62 -41.88 -3.48 8.72
N ALA A 63 -41.47 -2.66 7.76
CA ALA A 63 -42.00 -1.31 7.56
C ALA A 63 -41.54 -0.76 6.20
N THR A 64 -42.41 -0.73 5.20
CA THR A 64 -42.22 0.23 4.10
C THR A 64 -42.48 1.61 4.68
N THR A 65 -41.45 2.25 5.22
CA THR A 65 -41.59 3.60 5.76
C THR A 65 -41.72 4.57 4.59
N GLU A 66 -42.54 5.61 4.70
CA GLU A 66 -42.63 6.69 3.69
C GLU A 66 -41.27 7.32 3.37
N HIS A 67 -40.29 7.13 4.26
CA HIS A 67 -38.90 7.54 4.10
C HIS A 67 -38.17 6.73 3.02
N GLU A 68 -38.32 5.40 3.00
CA GLU A 68 -37.75 4.59 1.91
C GLU A 68 -38.32 5.04 0.57
N ARG A 69 -39.64 5.24 0.46
CA ARG A 69 -40.31 5.74 -0.76
C ARG A 69 -39.85 7.12 -1.20
N PHE A 70 -39.55 8.00 -0.26
CA PHE A 70 -39.08 9.36 -0.54
C PHE A 70 -37.67 9.39 -1.11
N PHE A 71 -36.79 8.52 -0.63
CA PHE A 71 -35.46 8.36 -1.19
C PHE A 71 -35.45 7.40 -2.40
N SER A 72 -36.48 6.56 -2.56
CA SER A 72 -36.59 5.55 -3.63
C SER A 72 -37.39 5.99 -4.85
N SER A 73 -37.91 7.22 -4.92
CA SER A 73 -38.79 7.63 -6.03
C SER A 73 -38.05 7.45 -7.36
N ASP A 74 -38.43 6.37 -8.06
CA ASP A 74 -37.89 5.78 -9.28
C ASP A 74 -36.71 6.53 -9.92
N LEU A 75 -35.49 5.98 -9.82
CA LEU A 75 -34.36 6.34 -10.70
C LEU A 75 -34.82 6.37 -12.18
N ALA A 76 -35.71 5.44 -12.56
CA ALA A 76 -36.34 5.38 -13.87
C ALA A 76 -37.36 6.51 -14.16
N LYS A 77 -38.01 7.14 -13.17
CA LYS A 77 -38.82 8.35 -13.39
C LYS A 77 -37.96 9.60 -13.45
N ALA A 78 -36.90 9.69 -12.66
CA ALA A 78 -35.92 10.77 -12.83
C ALA A 78 -35.28 10.74 -14.24
N GLU A 79 -35.14 9.54 -14.82
CA GLU A 79 -34.72 9.35 -16.22
C GLU A 79 -35.86 9.53 -17.24
N GLN A 80 -37.09 9.06 -16.99
CA GLN A 80 -38.24 9.20 -17.91
C GLN A 80 -38.85 10.62 -17.96
N GLU A 81 -38.79 11.38 -16.86
CA GLU A 81 -39.29 12.76 -16.79
C GLU A 81 -38.38 13.77 -17.53
N GLN A 82 -37.24 13.33 -18.07
CA GLN A 82 -36.41 14.12 -19.01
C GLN A 82 -37.12 14.43 -20.35
N SER A 83 -38.21 13.74 -20.69
CA SER A 83 -38.88 13.91 -22.00
C SER A 83 -39.92 15.05 -22.10
N GLY A 84 -40.12 15.86 -21.04
CA GLY A 84 -41.25 16.79 -20.99
C GLY A 84 -41.04 18.20 -20.41
N TYR A 85 -39.86 18.55 -19.90
CA TYR A 85 -39.58 19.89 -19.34
C TYR A 85 -38.28 20.47 -19.91
N PRO A 86 -38.16 21.80 -20.09
CA PRO A 86 -37.04 22.41 -20.79
C PRO A 86 -35.84 22.48 -19.84
N PHE A 87 -35.11 21.38 -19.70
CA PHE A 87 -33.75 21.39 -19.21
C PHE A 87 -32.80 21.15 -20.39
N PRO A 88 -31.64 21.84 -20.43
CA PRO A 88 -30.65 21.62 -21.45
C PRO A 88 -30.10 20.18 -21.38
N ASP A 89 -29.75 19.67 -22.55
CA ASP A 89 -29.26 18.32 -22.82
C ASP A 89 -28.19 17.86 -21.80
N VAL A 90 -28.39 16.68 -21.20
CA VAL A 90 -27.54 16.08 -20.15
C VAL A 90 -26.12 15.74 -20.63
N THR A 91 -25.82 16.00 -21.90
CA THR A 91 -24.53 15.68 -22.53
C THR A 91 -23.38 16.62 -22.11
N GLN A 92 -23.62 17.72 -21.40
CA GLN A 92 -22.55 18.65 -20.99
C GLN A 92 -22.10 18.56 -19.52
N ASP A 93 -22.87 17.97 -18.61
CA ASP A 93 -22.61 18.03 -17.16
C ASP A 93 -22.15 16.72 -16.50
N VAL A 94 -22.03 15.62 -17.27
CA VAL A 94 -21.61 14.28 -16.76
C VAL A 94 -20.14 14.26 -16.27
N ASN A 95 -19.38 15.35 -16.44
CA ASN A 95 -17.93 15.39 -16.24
C ASN A 95 -17.43 15.88 -14.86
N LEU A 96 -18.29 16.26 -13.92
CA LEU A 96 -17.83 17.18 -12.86
C LEU A 96 -17.33 16.55 -11.54
N LEU A 97 -17.88 15.42 -11.05
CA LEU A 97 -17.46 14.83 -9.77
C LEU A 97 -17.93 13.38 -9.62
N THR A 98 -17.03 12.45 -9.29
CA THR A 98 -17.40 11.06 -8.98
C THR A 98 -17.58 10.93 -7.47
N GLU A 99 -18.53 10.13 -7.00
CA GLU A 99 -18.64 9.84 -5.57
C GLU A 99 -17.42 9.08 -5.06
N SER A 100 -16.81 9.56 -3.97
CA SER A 100 -15.60 8.93 -3.41
C SER A 100 -15.87 7.51 -2.92
N GLU A 101 -17.05 7.26 -2.37
CA GLU A 101 -17.52 5.95 -1.90
C GLU A 101 -18.78 5.48 -2.62
N ALA A 102 -18.85 5.65 -3.95
CA ALA A 102 -19.96 5.14 -4.76
C ALA A 102 -20.25 3.65 -4.47
N HIS A 103 -21.52 3.27 -4.56
CA HIS A 103 -21.88 1.85 -4.56
C HIS A 103 -21.29 1.19 -5.79
N SER A 104 -20.45 0.17 -5.58
CA SER A 104 -19.95 -0.66 -6.67
C SER A 104 -20.70 -1.99 -6.58
N PRO A 105 -21.45 -2.38 -7.63
CA PRO A 105 -22.15 -3.65 -7.60
C PRO A 105 -21.14 -4.81 -7.60
N ALA A 106 -21.61 -6.01 -7.25
CA ALA A 106 -20.77 -7.21 -7.33
C ALA A 106 -20.25 -7.39 -8.76
N TRP A 107 -19.05 -7.98 -8.90
CA TRP A 107 -18.45 -8.09 -10.22
C TRP A 107 -19.33 -8.93 -11.16
N GLY A 108 -19.69 -8.35 -12.31
CA GLY A 108 -20.60 -8.97 -13.28
C GLY A 108 -22.10 -8.85 -12.96
N SER A 109 -22.48 -8.12 -11.91
CA SER A 109 -23.83 -7.58 -11.76
C SER A 109 -23.78 -6.06 -11.99
N THR A 110 -24.59 -5.55 -12.91
CA THR A 110 -24.79 -4.12 -13.12
C THR A 110 -26.28 -3.86 -13.15
N LEU A 111 -26.72 -2.77 -12.51
CA LEU A 111 -28.14 -2.39 -12.47
C LEU A 111 -28.51 -1.42 -13.60
N SER A 112 -27.54 -0.64 -14.10
CA SER A 112 -27.75 0.42 -15.09
C SER A 112 -27.21 0.08 -16.50
N LEU A 113 -26.17 -0.77 -16.59
CA LEU A 113 -25.47 -1.07 -17.84
C LEU A 113 -25.81 -2.47 -18.36
N ASN A 114 -25.98 -2.60 -19.68
CA ASN A 114 -26.17 -3.88 -20.37
C ASN A 114 -24.82 -4.54 -20.62
N GLN A 115 -24.42 -5.44 -19.73
CA GLN A 115 -23.11 -6.12 -19.78
C GLN A 115 -23.22 -7.66 -19.75
N PRO A 116 -22.18 -8.38 -20.21
CA PRO A 116 -22.16 -9.83 -20.13
C PRO A 116 -22.11 -10.33 -18.69
N ARG A 117 -22.73 -11.50 -18.42
CA ARG A 117 -22.61 -12.19 -17.13
C ARG A 117 -21.35 -13.06 -17.08
N PRO A 118 -20.76 -13.28 -15.88
CA PRO A 118 -19.58 -14.12 -15.73
C PRO A 118 -19.78 -15.53 -16.27
N ARG A 119 -18.81 -16.05 -17.03
CA ARG A 119 -18.79 -17.45 -17.49
C ARG A 119 -17.91 -18.36 -16.64
N ALA A 120 -17.44 -17.87 -15.49
CA ALA A 120 -16.61 -18.65 -14.58
C ALA A 120 -17.28 -19.99 -14.24
N THR A 121 -16.57 -21.09 -14.44
CA THR A 121 -16.99 -22.40 -13.93
C THR A 121 -17.05 -22.32 -12.42
N ILE A 122 -18.22 -22.62 -11.84
CA ILE A 122 -18.48 -22.61 -10.40
C ILE A 122 -17.29 -23.27 -9.68
N PRO A 123 -16.49 -22.54 -8.88
CA PRO A 123 -15.44 -23.15 -8.08
C PRO A 123 -16.12 -24.08 -7.06
N PRO A 124 -15.43 -25.17 -6.64
CA PRO A 124 -16.06 -26.16 -5.79
C PRO A 124 -16.55 -25.53 -4.47
N SER A 125 -17.65 -26.09 -3.96
CA SER A 125 -18.28 -25.69 -2.70
C SER A 125 -17.24 -25.49 -1.58
N PRO A 126 -17.40 -24.49 -0.69
CA PRO A 126 -16.49 -24.18 0.43
C PRO A 126 -16.45 -25.26 1.55
N SER A 127 -16.93 -26.47 1.27
CA SER A 127 -17.02 -27.59 2.19
C SER A 127 -16.15 -28.75 1.70
N ILE A 128 -15.05 -28.99 2.41
CA ILE A 128 -14.13 -30.13 2.21
C ILE A 128 -14.86 -31.48 2.31
N LEU A 129 -16.02 -31.56 2.98
CA LEU A 129 -16.76 -32.81 3.17
C LEU A 129 -17.24 -33.46 1.85
N LYS A 130 -17.27 -32.72 0.73
CA LYS A 130 -17.61 -33.28 -0.59
C LYS A 130 -16.41 -33.68 -1.44
N HIS A 131 -15.19 -33.36 -1.02
CA HIS A 131 -13.97 -33.62 -1.80
C HIS A 131 -13.33 -34.99 -1.57
N GLN A 132 -13.76 -35.74 -0.56
CA GLN A 132 -13.23 -37.09 -0.30
C GLN A 132 -13.71 -38.16 -1.31
N GLU A 133 -14.71 -37.87 -2.14
CA GLU A 133 -15.27 -38.86 -3.08
C GLU A 133 -14.67 -38.82 -4.50
N LEU A 134 -13.71 -37.94 -4.79
CA LEU A 134 -13.17 -37.75 -6.14
C LEU A 134 -11.65 -37.89 -6.18
N THR A 135 -11.15 -39.10 -5.98
CA THR A 135 -9.81 -39.51 -6.43
C THR A 135 -9.88 -40.87 -7.12
N PRO A 136 -9.51 -41.00 -8.41
CA PRO A 136 -9.36 -42.30 -9.05
C PRO A 136 -7.98 -42.87 -8.73
N THR A 137 -7.92 -43.84 -7.80
CA THR A 137 -6.71 -44.64 -7.59
C THR A 137 -6.64 -45.76 -8.61
N THR A 138 -5.64 -45.70 -9.50
CA THR A 138 -5.28 -46.77 -10.43
C THR A 138 -4.38 -47.82 -9.77
N GLY A 139 -4.81 -49.08 -9.78
CA GLY A 139 -3.94 -50.24 -10.07
C GLY A 139 -3.61 -51.24 -8.95
N SER A 140 -4.34 -52.36 -8.87
CA SER A 140 -3.81 -53.73 -9.07
C SER A 140 -4.89 -54.81 -8.87
N PRO A 141 -4.77 -56.01 -9.49
CA PRO A 141 -5.91 -56.89 -9.77
C PRO A 141 -5.97 -58.11 -8.84
N SER A 142 -7.16 -58.53 -8.41
CA SER A 142 -7.44 -59.96 -8.12
C SER A 142 -8.92 -60.24 -7.76
N LYS A 143 -9.49 -61.16 -8.55
CA LYS A 143 -10.48 -62.21 -8.22
C LYS A 143 -11.93 -61.85 -7.84
N ARG A 144 -12.81 -62.33 -8.72
CA ARG A 144 -14.24 -62.63 -8.52
C ARG A 144 -14.51 -63.38 -7.21
N LEU A 145 -15.59 -63.02 -6.54
CA LEU A 145 -16.54 -63.94 -5.91
C LEU A 145 -17.89 -63.22 -5.73
N ASP A 146 -18.92 -63.79 -6.37
CA ASP A 146 -20.32 -63.41 -6.22
C ASP A 146 -20.80 -63.67 -4.78
N LYS A 147 -21.58 -62.72 -4.23
CA LYS A 147 -22.78 -63.04 -3.43
C LYS A 147 -23.66 -61.81 -3.20
N GLU A 148 -24.94 -62.06 -3.44
CA GLU A 148 -26.10 -61.16 -3.34
C GLU A 148 -26.26 -60.53 -1.94
N GLN A 149 -26.70 -59.27 -1.89
CA GLN A 149 -27.75 -58.80 -0.98
C GLN A 149 -28.22 -57.37 -1.35
N LYS A 150 -29.56 -57.20 -1.39
CA LYS A 150 -30.32 -55.96 -1.69
C LYS A 150 -30.03 -54.84 -0.67
N PRO A 151 -30.32 -53.57 -1.00
CA PRO A 151 -31.45 -52.95 -0.29
C PRO A 151 -32.32 -51.97 -1.08
N VAL A 152 -33.62 -52.06 -0.79
CA VAL A 152 -34.55 -50.98 -0.40
C VAL A 152 -34.53 -49.66 -1.21
N TYR A 153 -35.64 -49.44 -1.91
CA TYR A 153 -36.06 -48.17 -2.50
C TYR A 153 -36.30 -47.09 -1.42
N ILE A 154 -35.67 -45.92 -1.59
CA ILE A 154 -36.15 -44.65 -1.03
C ILE A 154 -36.30 -43.66 -2.19
N HIS A 155 -37.47 -43.03 -2.25
CA HIS A 155 -37.95 -42.12 -3.29
C HIS A 155 -37.04 -40.89 -3.51
N ARG A 156 -36.70 -40.62 -4.77
CA ARG A 156 -36.31 -39.29 -5.26
C ARG A 156 -37.54 -38.37 -5.32
N PRO A 157 -37.47 -37.11 -4.86
CA PRO A 157 -38.33 -36.06 -5.39
C PRO A 157 -37.77 -35.61 -6.74
N ILE A 158 -38.60 -35.78 -7.76
CA ILE A 158 -38.40 -35.34 -9.13
C ILE A 158 -38.66 -33.83 -9.23
N GLY A 159 -37.79 -33.13 -9.96
CA GLY A 159 -38.19 -32.03 -10.85
C GLY A 159 -38.40 -30.64 -10.22
N PHE A 160 -37.37 -29.81 -10.27
CA PHE A 160 -37.58 -28.43 -10.71
C PHE A 160 -37.26 -28.35 -12.19
N HIS A 161 -38.28 -28.01 -12.96
CA HIS A 161 -38.21 -27.78 -14.38
C HIS A 161 -37.15 -26.73 -14.72
N HIS A 162 -36.19 -27.13 -15.56
CA HIS A 162 -35.64 -26.22 -16.56
C HIS A 162 -36.82 -25.74 -17.42
N SER A 163 -37.44 -24.62 -17.05
CA SER A 163 -38.17 -23.83 -18.02
C SER A 163 -37.16 -23.37 -19.06
N ARG A 164 -37.45 -23.72 -20.30
CA ARG A 164 -36.75 -23.26 -21.50
C ARG A 164 -36.72 -21.73 -21.52
N GLU A 165 -35.66 -21.14 -21.01
CA GLU A 165 -35.17 -19.83 -21.44
C GLU A 165 -33.94 -20.04 -22.34
N SER A 166 -34.16 -20.73 -23.46
CA SER A 166 -33.18 -20.81 -24.55
C SER A 166 -33.57 -19.93 -25.75
N SER A 167 -34.44 -18.94 -25.54
CA SER A 167 -34.90 -18.04 -26.61
C SER A 167 -34.87 -16.59 -26.11
N ARG A 168 -33.67 -16.01 -26.03
CA ARG A 168 -33.31 -14.58 -26.08
C ARG A 168 -31.88 -14.38 -25.53
N LYS A 169 -30.87 -14.80 -26.28
CA LYS A 169 -29.49 -14.33 -26.08
C LYS A 169 -29.05 -13.62 -27.35
N GLY A 170 -29.17 -12.29 -27.36
CA GLY A 170 -28.44 -11.48 -28.32
C GLY A 170 -26.95 -11.76 -28.16
N SER A 171 -26.24 -11.97 -29.27
CA SER A 171 -24.79 -12.16 -29.22
C SER A 171 -24.13 -10.83 -28.88
N PHE A 172 -23.56 -10.69 -27.67
CA PHE A 172 -22.74 -9.53 -27.30
C PHE A 172 -21.55 -9.31 -28.26
N SER A 173 -21.15 -10.34 -29.01
CA SER A 173 -20.07 -10.22 -30.00
C SER A 173 -20.48 -9.43 -31.25
N SER A 174 -21.77 -9.25 -31.52
CA SER A 174 -22.31 -8.51 -32.67
C SER A 174 -23.18 -7.32 -32.29
N ALA A 175 -23.26 -6.99 -31.00
CA ALA A 175 -24.04 -5.85 -30.51
C ALA A 175 -23.25 -4.56 -30.71
N GLU A 176 -23.95 -3.46 -30.98
CA GLU A 176 -23.35 -2.12 -30.90
C GLU A 176 -23.07 -1.77 -29.44
N TRP A 177 -22.11 -0.88 -29.20
CA TRP A 177 -21.68 -0.54 -27.85
C TRP A 177 -21.15 0.89 -27.73
N THR A 178 -21.34 1.48 -26.56
CA THR A 178 -20.82 2.79 -26.17
C THR A 178 -19.86 2.67 -24.99
N ILE A 179 -18.99 3.66 -24.82
CA ILE A 179 -18.09 3.76 -23.66
C ILE A 179 -18.78 4.67 -22.65
N GLU A 180 -18.90 4.19 -21.43
CA GLU A 180 -19.57 4.86 -20.31
C GLU A 180 -18.63 4.96 -19.12
N THR A 181 -18.90 5.87 -18.19
CA THR A 181 -18.17 5.93 -16.91
C THR A 181 -18.43 4.65 -16.10
N ALA A 182 -17.37 4.03 -15.59
CA ALA A 182 -17.51 2.79 -14.84
C ALA A 182 -18.06 3.03 -13.42
N GLU A 183 -19.04 2.23 -12.99
CA GLU A 183 -19.58 2.26 -11.62
C GLU A 183 -18.60 1.70 -10.58
N GLN A 184 -17.78 0.72 -10.98
CA GLN A 184 -16.76 0.10 -10.13
C GLN A 184 -15.47 0.91 -10.16
N GLY A 185 -14.79 1.08 -9.03
CA GLY A 185 -13.46 1.72 -8.97
C GLY A 185 -13.27 2.59 -7.72
N ASN A 186 -12.10 3.20 -7.60
CA ASN A 186 -11.81 4.14 -6.52
C ASN A 186 -12.19 5.57 -6.96
N GLY A 187 -13.34 6.06 -6.49
CA GLY A 187 -13.84 7.40 -6.82
C GLY A 187 -12.93 8.52 -6.34
N GLY A 188 -12.33 8.38 -5.15
CA GLY A 188 -11.35 9.32 -4.61
C GLY A 188 -10.12 9.48 -5.51
N LEU A 189 -9.57 8.36 -6.00
CA LEU A 189 -8.45 8.37 -6.95
C LEU A 189 -8.83 9.01 -8.28
N ARG A 190 -10.01 8.70 -8.83
CA ARG A 190 -10.50 9.32 -10.08
C ARG A 190 -10.62 10.83 -9.95
N ASN A 191 -11.23 11.28 -8.85
CA ASN A 191 -11.34 12.70 -8.53
C ASN A 191 -9.95 13.34 -8.39
N ALA A 192 -8.99 12.63 -7.81
CA ALA A 192 -7.65 13.15 -7.63
C ALA A 192 -6.91 13.37 -8.95
N VAL A 193 -6.96 12.36 -9.83
CA VAL A 193 -6.36 12.44 -11.16
C VAL A 193 -7.04 13.51 -12.01
N ARG A 194 -8.38 13.62 -11.97
CA ARG A 194 -9.11 14.69 -12.67
C ARG A 194 -8.71 16.07 -12.14
N SER A 195 -8.79 16.28 -10.83
CA SER A 195 -8.46 17.56 -10.19
C SER A 195 -7.04 18.02 -10.51
N ALA A 196 -6.07 17.10 -10.54
CA ALA A 196 -4.71 17.41 -10.94
C ALA A 196 -4.57 17.70 -12.45
N THR A 197 -5.35 17.02 -13.29
CA THR A 197 -5.41 17.31 -14.74
C THR A 197 -5.95 18.72 -14.96
N ASP A 198 -7.07 19.06 -14.33
CA ASP A 198 -7.73 20.37 -14.42
C ASP A 198 -6.82 21.50 -13.89
N ALA A 199 -6.00 21.21 -12.89
CA ALA A 199 -5.00 22.13 -12.34
C ALA A 199 -3.72 22.24 -13.18
N GLY A 200 -3.60 21.51 -14.30
CA GLY A 200 -2.40 21.48 -15.15
C GLY A 200 -1.19 20.79 -14.50
N GLN A 201 -1.38 20.00 -13.46
CA GLN A 201 -0.31 19.25 -12.77
C GLN A 201 -0.04 17.90 -13.43
N LEU A 202 -0.98 17.41 -14.23
CA LEU A 202 -0.95 16.06 -14.81
C LEU A 202 -1.51 16.12 -16.23
N GLU A 203 -0.66 16.49 -17.19
CA GLU A 203 -1.04 16.74 -18.58
C GLU A 203 -1.09 15.46 -19.43
N ASP A 204 -0.10 14.58 -19.28
CA ASP A 204 0.13 13.39 -20.12
C ASP A 204 -0.01 12.13 -19.23
N LYS A 205 -1.17 11.48 -19.29
CA LYS A 205 -1.51 10.32 -18.45
C LYS A 205 -2.18 9.23 -19.25
N VAL A 206 -2.01 8.00 -18.80
CA VAL A 206 -2.69 6.83 -19.35
C VAL A 206 -3.15 5.95 -18.20
N TRP A 207 -4.44 5.62 -18.14
CA TRP A 207 -4.96 4.66 -17.18
C TRP A 207 -4.71 3.23 -17.66
N VAL A 208 -4.42 2.32 -16.74
CA VAL A 208 -4.24 0.89 -17.04
C VAL A 208 -5.11 0.09 -16.09
N GLY A 209 -6.01 -0.73 -16.62
CA GLY A 209 -6.98 -1.46 -15.80
C GLY A 209 -7.86 -2.43 -16.57
N THR A 210 -8.71 -3.15 -15.84
CA THR A 210 -9.77 -4.00 -16.43
C THR A 210 -11.04 -3.19 -16.69
N LEU A 211 -11.93 -3.71 -17.54
CA LEU A 211 -13.21 -3.05 -17.87
C LEU A 211 -14.24 -3.08 -16.72
N GLY A 212 -13.98 -3.79 -15.62
CA GLY A 212 -14.97 -3.98 -14.55
C GLY A 212 -16.15 -4.88 -14.92
N MET A 213 -16.11 -5.51 -16.09
CA MET A 213 -17.14 -6.43 -16.57
C MET A 213 -16.53 -7.75 -17.05
N PRO A 214 -17.29 -8.86 -17.02
CA PRO A 214 -16.91 -10.12 -17.65
C PRO A 214 -16.64 -9.96 -19.15
N THR A 215 -15.56 -10.56 -19.63
CA THR A 215 -15.11 -10.39 -21.02
C THR A 215 -15.09 -11.68 -21.83
N ASP A 216 -15.22 -12.86 -21.23
CA ASP A 216 -15.15 -14.14 -21.97
C ASP A 216 -16.32 -14.37 -22.91
N ALA A 217 -17.40 -13.60 -22.78
CA ALA A 217 -18.48 -13.57 -23.74
C ALA A 217 -18.16 -12.81 -25.05
N LEU A 218 -17.09 -12.02 -25.05
CA LEU A 218 -16.71 -11.16 -26.18
C LEU A 218 -15.75 -11.86 -27.13
N SER A 219 -15.95 -11.65 -28.43
CA SER A 219 -15.02 -12.12 -29.46
C SER A 219 -13.67 -11.40 -29.38
N LYS A 220 -12.60 -12.01 -29.90
CA LYS A 220 -11.27 -11.37 -29.97
C LYS A 220 -11.29 -10.05 -30.76
N TYR A 221 -12.11 -10.00 -31.82
CA TYR A 221 -12.30 -8.79 -32.62
C TYR A 221 -12.93 -7.67 -31.77
N THR A 222 -14.03 -7.98 -31.07
CA THR A 222 -14.72 -7.02 -30.19
C THR A 222 -13.80 -6.51 -29.08
N LYS A 223 -13.02 -7.40 -28.43
CA LYS A 223 -12.03 -7.01 -27.42
C LYS A 223 -10.98 -6.05 -28.00
N SER A 224 -10.49 -6.32 -29.22
CA SER A 224 -9.48 -5.46 -29.87
C SER A 224 -10.06 -4.09 -30.22
N ALA A 225 -11.27 -4.04 -30.79
CA ALA A 225 -11.94 -2.79 -31.13
C ALA A 225 -12.28 -1.93 -29.90
N ILE A 226 -12.67 -2.56 -28.78
CA ILE A 226 -12.87 -1.87 -27.50
C ILE A 226 -11.55 -1.29 -26.98
N ALA A 227 -10.48 -2.08 -26.99
CA ALA A 227 -9.17 -1.64 -26.52
C ALA A 227 -8.63 -0.47 -27.34
N GLU A 228 -8.73 -0.52 -28.68
CA GLU A 228 -8.32 0.57 -29.57
C GLU A 228 -9.11 1.84 -29.30
N LYS A 229 -10.44 1.75 -29.16
CA LYS A 229 -11.27 2.93 -28.88
C LYS A 229 -10.98 3.55 -27.50
N LEU A 230 -10.67 2.74 -26.49
CA LEU A 230 -10.29 3.22 -25.15
C LEU A 230 -8.88 3.83 -25.14
N GLU A 231 -7.95 3.27 -25.92
CA GLU A 231 -6.58 3.78 -26.05
C GLU A 231 -6.57 5.12 -26.79
N ASP A 232 -7.29 5.24 -27.92
CA ASP A 232 -7.28 6.45 -28.75
C ASP A 232 -8.19 7.58 -28.24
N GLY A 233 -9.29 7.24 -27.56
CA GLY A 233 -10.34 8.20 -27.20
C GLY A 233 -10.44 8.54 -25.71
N TYR A 234 -9.82 7.74 -24.83
CA TYR A 234 -10.04 7.82 -23.38
C TYR A 234 -8.75 7.63 -22.56
N ASP A 235 -7.58 7.70 -23.22
CA ASP A 235 -6.27 7.50 -22.60
C ASP A 235 -6.20 6.26 -21.68
N SER A 236 -6.81 5.15 -22.12
CA SER A 236 -7.08 3.98 -21.27
C SER A 236 -6.60 2.67 -21.91
N LEU A 237 -5.57 2.06 -21.32
CA LEU A 237 -5.07 0.74 -21.71
C LEU A 237 -5.83 -0.36 -20.98
N THR A 238 -6.56 -1.16 -21.76
CA THR A 238 -7.32 -2.30 -21.23
C THR A 238 -6.41 -3.49 -20.96
N VAL A 239 -6.57 -4.11 -19.79
CA VAL A 239 -5.99 -5.41 -19.41
C VAL A 239 -7.10 -6.46 -19.48
N TYR A 240 -6.94 -7.44 -20.36
CA TYR A 240 -7.85 -8.59 -20.46
C TYR A 240 -7.30 -9.79 -19.71
N VAL A 241 -8.11 -10.33 -18.81
CA VAL A 241 -7.91 -11.61 -18.12
C VAL A 241 -9.16 -12.47 -18.32
N SER A 242 -9.04 -13.79 -18.11
CA SER A 242 -10.21 -14.67 -18.16
C SER A 242 -11.16 -14.38 -17.01
N ASP A 243 -12.46 -14.64 -17.18
CA ASP A 243 -13.47 -14.42 -16.14
C ASP A 243 -13.13 -15.23 -14.88
N GLY A 244 -12.60 -16.45 -15.05
CA GLY A 244 -12.19 -17.31 -13.93
C GLY A 244 -10.93 -16.83 -13.20
N ASP A 245 -9.92 -16.33 -13.92
CA ASP A 245 -8.73 -15.75 -13.28
C ASP A 245 -9.10 -14.45 -12.52
N PHE A 246 -10.00 -13.63 -13.07
CA PHE A 246 -10.46 -12.41 -12.39
C PHE A 246 -11.25 -12.71 -11.12
N ASP A 247 -12.22 -13.64 -11.17
CA ASP A 247 -13.01 -14.03 -10.00
C ASP A 247 -12.12 -14.60 -8.88
N GLY A 248 -11.18 -15.48 -9.25
CA GLY A 248 -10.19 -16.02 -8.33
C GLY A 248 -9.27 -14.96 -7.71
N HIS A 249 -8.88 -13.94 -8.48
CA HIS A 249 -8.10 -12.79 -7.97
C HIS A 249 -8.95 -11.89 -7.07
N TYR A 250 -10.07 -11.37 -7.56
CA TYR A 250 -10.82 -10.28 -6.94
C TYR A 250 -11.74 -10.77 -5.82
N THR A 251 -12.65 -11.69 -6.14
CA THR A 251 -13.66 -12.18 -5.19
C THR A 251 -13.01 -13.03 -4.11
N HIS A 252 -12.12 -13.94 -4.50
CA HIS A 252 -11.56 -14.94 -3.60
C HIS A 252 -10.31 -14.44 -2.87
N PHE A 253 -9.24 -14.07 -3.58
CA PHE A 253 -8.01 -13.64 -2.91
C PHE A 253 -8.13 -12.23 -2.30
N CYS A 254 -8.54 -11.24 -3.10
CA CYS A 254 -8.57 -9.85 -2.64
C CYS A 254 -9.66 -9.60 -1.58
N LYS A 255 -10.91 -10.01 -1.81
CA LYS A 255 -12.03 -9.72 -0.90
C LYS A 255 -12.19 -10.69 0.26
N THR A 256 -11.76 -11.95 0.13
CA THR A 256 -11.90 -12.94 1.23
C THR A 256 -10.63 -13.10 2.06
N ILE A 257 -9.43 -12.80 1.51
CA ILE A 257 -8.16 -12.95 2.24
C ILE A 257 -7.53 -11.60 2.56
N LEU A 258 -7.16 -10.80 1.55
CA LEU A 258 -6.42 -9.55 1.80
C LEU A 258 -7.25 -8.52 2.54
N TRP A 259 -8.49 -8.26 2.09
CA TRP A 259 -9.35 -7.24 2.68
C TRP A 259 -9.60 -7.45 4.18
N PRO A 260 -10.06 -8.63 4.65
CA PRO A 260 -10.26 -8.85 6.09
C PRO A 260 -8.95 -8.70 6.88
N VAL A 261 -7.84 -9.28 6.42
CA VAL A 261 -6.56 -9.25 7.14
C VAL A 261 -6.01 -7.83 7.27
N PHE A 262 -6.04 -7.03 6.20
CA PHE A 262 -5.59 -5.63 6.25
C PHE A 262 -6.45 -4.76 7.18
N HIS A 263 -7.70 -5.19 7.44
CA HIS A 263 -8.63 -4.55 8.37
C HIS A 263 -8.76 -5.28 9.73
N TYR A 264 -7.79 -6.13 10.09
CA TYR A 264 -7.69 -6.79 11.40
C TYR A 264 -8.81 -7.80 11.69
N GLN A 265 -9.46 -8.29 10.64
CA GLN A 265 -10.43 -9.38 10.71
C GLN A 265 -9.73 -10.66 10.27
N ILE A 266 -9.15 -11.38 11.23
CA ILE A 266 -8.55 -12.69 10.98
C ILE A 266 -9.70 -13.70 10.91
N PRO A 267 -9.86 -14.46 9.81
CA PRO A 267 -10.94 -15.44 9.70
C PRO A 267 -10.81 -16.52 10.78
N ASP A 268 -11.87 -16.74 11.57
CA ASP A 268 -11.92 -17.71 12.69
C ASP A 268 -11.73 -19.19 12.27
N ASN A 269 -11.79 -19.49 10.97
CA ASN A 269 -11.71 -20.85 10.47
C ASN A 269 -10.62 -20.98 9.38
N PRO A 270 -9.48 -21.67 9.65
CA PRO A 270 -8.44 -21.94 8.67
C PRO A 270 -8.86 -23.06 7.70
N LYS A 271 -10.09 -23.00 7.17
CA LYS A 271 -10.45 -23.67 5.91
C LYS A 271 -9.68 -23.07 4.72
N SER A 272 -8.88 -22.02 4.96
CA SER A 272 -8.19 -21.19 3.98
C SER A 272 -7.00 -21.87 3.31
N LYS A 273 -6.33 -22.88 3.87
CA LYS A 273 -5.09 -23.39 3.23
C LYS A 273 -5.34 -23.96 1.82
N ALA A 274 -6.44 -24.70 1.64
CA ALA A 274 -6.87 -25.16 0.31
C ALA A 274 -7.39 -24.01 -0.58
N TYR A 275 -7.98 -22.98 0.02
CA TYR A 275 -8.55 -21.84 -0.72
C TYR A 275 -7.49 -20.81 -1.16
N GLU A 276 -6.46 -20.61 -0.34
CA GLU A 276 -5.31 -19.74 -0.56
C GLU A 276 -4.39 -20.33 -1.64
N ASP A 277 -4.05 -21.62 -1.55
CA ASP A 277 -3.24 -22.31 -2.58
C ASP A 277 -3.91 -22.26 -3.97
N HIS A 278 -5.24 -22.31 -4.04
CA HIS A 278 -5.99 -22.18 -5.29
C HIS A 278 -6.17 -20.74 -5.77
N SER A 279 -6.40 -19.77 -4.88
CA SER A 279 -6.69 -18.37 -5.26
C SER A 279 -5.44 -17.52 -5.51
N TRP A 280 -4.31 -17.82 -4.85
CA TRP A 280 -3.04 -17.13 -5.03
C TRP A 280 -2.54 -17.17 -6.48
N ILE A 281 -2.68 -18.31 -7.16
CA ILE A 281 -2.25 -18.46 -8.56
C ILE A 281 -2.97 -17.45 -9.46
N TYR A 282 -4.27 -17.25 -9.25
CA TYR A 282 -5.06 -16.27 -9.99
C TYR A 282 -4.65 -14.83 -9.64
N TYR A 283 -4.29 -14.58 -8.38
CA TYR A 283 -3.75 -13.29 -7.98
C TYR A 283 -2.47 -12.95 -8.73
N VAL A 284 -1.52 -13.89 -8.79
CA VAL A 284 -0.25 -13.77 -9.52
C VAL A 284 -0.49 -13.57 -11.02
N LYS A 285 -1.35 -14.39 -11.65
CA LYS A 285 -1.65 -14.26 -13.10
C LYS A 285 -2.21 -12.90 -13.47
N THR A 286 -3.13 -12.37 -12.68
CA THR A 286 -3.73 -11.06 -12.94
C THR A 286 -2.69 -9.95 -12.79
N ASN A 287 -1.87 -9.98 -11.73
CA ASN A 287 -0.76 -9.03 -11.55
C ASN A 287 0.26 -9.10 -12.70
N GLN A 288 0.58 -10.31 -13.17
CA GLN A 288 1.47 -10.53 -14.32
C GLN A 288 0.90 -9.91 -15.60
N ALA A 289 -0.40 -10.06 -15.86
CA ALA A 289 -1.06 -9.45 -17.03
C ALA A 289 -0.98 -7.91 -17.00
N PHE A 290 -1.12 -7.30 -15.82
CA PHE A 290 -0.91 -5.86 -15.64
C PHE A 290 0.53 -5.45 -15.93
N ALA A 291 1.51 -6.13 -15.33
CA ALA A 291 2.92 -5.83 -15.51
C ALA A 291 3.34 -5.94 -16.99
N GLU A 292 2.90 -6.99 -17.69
CA GLU A 292 3.18 -7.17 -19.12
C GLU A 292 2.53 -6.11 -19.99
N ARG A 293 1.28 -5.70 -19.71
CA ARG A 293 0.59 -4.67 -20.49
C ARG A 293 1.29 -3.32 -20.35
N ILE A 294 1.69 -2.95 -19.13
CA ILE A 294 2.43 -1.71 -18.88
C ILE A 294 3.81 -1.78 -19.56
N ALA A 295 4.55 -2.87 -19.39
CA ALA A 295 5.91 -3.01 -19.93
C ALA A 295 5.97 -2.95 -21.47
N ARG A 296 4.94 -3.42 -22.18
CA ARG A 296 4.87 -3.32 -23.65
C ARG A 296 4.65 -1.90 -24.16
N ASN A 297 4.04 -1.04 -23.35
CA ASN A 297 3.65 0.31 -23.76
C ASN A 297 4.59 1.40 -23.20
N TRP A 298 5.28 1.12 -22.08
CA TRP A 298 6.16 2.06 -21.39
C TRP A 298 7.36 2.49 -22.25
N LYS A 299 7.71 3.78 -22.17
CA LYS A 299 8.93 4.33 -22.77
C LYS A 299 9.83 4.93 -21.70
N ARG A 300 11.12 4.98 -21.99
CA ARG A 300 12.10 5.57 -21.06
C ARG A 300 11.75 7.03 -20.78
N GLY A 301 11.67 7.35 -19.49
CA GLY A 301 11.26 8.67 -19.01
C GLY A 301 9.81 8.75 -18.57
N ASP A 302 8.99 7.73 -18.80
CA ASP A 302 7.62 7.65 -18.29
C ASP A 302 7.60 7.14 -16.82
N SER A 303 6.63 7.61 -16.04
CA SER A 303 6.41 7.15 -14.66
C SER A 303 5.26 6.15 -14.57
N ILE A 304 5.32 5.25 -13.60
CA ILE A 304 4.29 4.23 -13.37
C ILE A 304 3.78 4.34 -11.94
N TRP A 305 2.49 4.59 -11.77
CA TRP A 305 1.80 4.67 -10.49
C TRP A 305 0.88 3.48 -10.31
N ILE A 306 1.16 2.64 -9.32
CA ILE A 306 0.41 1.42 -9.04
C ILE A 306 -0.43 1.64 -7.80
N GLN A 307 -1.72 1.34 -7.90
CA GLN A 307 -2.71 1.71 -6.90
C GLN A 307 -3.34 0.48 -6.26
N ASP A 308 -3.25 0.45 -4.93
CA ASP A 308 -4.01 -0.40 -4.01
C ASP A 308 -3.65 -1.89 -3.96
N TYR A 309 -4.24 -2.59 -2.98
CA TYR A 309 -3.92 -3.97 -2.58
C TYR A 309 -4.19 -5.05 -3.65
N HIS A 310 -4.89 -4.70 -4.72
CA HIS A 310 -5.15 -5.61 -5.84
C HIS A 310 -3.88 -5.91 -6.67
N LEU A 311 -2.90 -5.00 -6.64
CA LEU A 311 -1.75 -4.97 -7.53
C LEU A 311 -0.40 -5.00 -6.77
N LEU A 312 -0.35 -5.64 -5.59
CA LEU A 312 0.83 -5.63 -4.71
C LEU A 312 2.08 -6.24 -5.37
N LEU A 313 1.93 -7.12 -6.35
CA LEU A 313 3.08 -7.80 -7.01
C LEU A 313 3.59 -7.06 -8.25
N VAL A 314 2.77 -6.17 -8.82
CA VAL A 314 3.10 -5.45 -10.05
C VAL A 314 4.40 -4.66 -9.95
N PRO A 315 4.74 -3.96 -8.84
CA PRO A 315 5.98 -3.17 -8.80
C PRO A 315 7.22 -4.04 -9.00
N ALA A 316 7.31 -5.20 -8.34
CA ALA A 316 8.46 -6.11 -8.48
C ALA A 316 8.50 -6.79 -9.85
N MET A 317 7.34 -7.16 -10.39
CA MET A 317 7.24 -7.72 -11.75
C MET A 317 7.71 -6.71 -12.80
N LEU A 318 7.31 -5.44 -12.67
CA LEU A 318 7.77 -4.37 -13.55
C LEU A 318 9.25 -4.07 -13.38
N ARG A 319 9.78 -4.00 -12.16
CA ARG A 319 11.22 -3.78 -11.94
C ARG A 319 12.07 -4.83 -12.65
N LYS A 320 11.62 -6.09 -12.68
CA LYS A 320 12.30 -7.17 -13.43
C LYS A 320 12.28 -6.97 -14.94
N LEU A 321 11.20 -6.42 -15.48
CA LEU A 321 11.04 -6.16 -16.93
C LEU A 321 11.67 -4.82 -17.36
N LEU A 322 11.63 -3.83 -16.48
CA LEU A 322 12.01 -2.43 -16.68
C LEU A 322 12.88 -1.97 -15.49
N PRO A 323 14.19 -2.30 -15.49
CA PRO A 323 15.08 -1.95 -14.38
C PRO A 323 15.18 -0.44 -14.12
N ASP A 324 15.06 0.40 -15.15
CA ASP A 324 15.22 1.86 -15.07
C ASP A 324 13.91 2.61 -14.78
N ALA A 325 12.76 1.93 -14.66
CA ALA A 325 11.46 2.59 -14.57
C ALA A 325 11.27 3.37 -13.26
N GLU A 326 10.63 4.54 -13.35
CA GLU A 326 10.16 5.29 -12.18
C GLU A 326 8.82 4.69 -11.72
N ILE A 327 8.84 3.98 -10.59
CA ILE A 327 7.69 3.22 -10.09
C ILE A 327 7.28 3.75 -8.72
N GLY A 328 6.07 4.28 -8.60
CA GLY A 328 5.42 4.59 -7.33
C GLY A 328 4.31 3.59 -7.02
N PHE A 329 4.22 3.13 -5.78
CA PHE A 329 3.10 2.33 -5.30
C PHE A 329 2.38 3.07 -4.17
N PHE A 330 1.05 3.13 -4.20
CA PHE A 330 0.26 3.76 -3.14
C PHE A 330 -0.87 2.82 -2.65
N LEU A 331 -0.93 2.59 -1.34
CA LEU A 331 -1.94 1.77 -0.70
C LEU A 331 -3.07 2.63 -0.12
N HIS A 332 -4.30 2.45 -0.61
CA HIS A 332 -5.44 3.26 -0.19
C HIS A 332 -6.06 2.76 1.11
N ILE A 333 -6.04 1.44 1.33
CA ILE A 333 -6.54 0.80 2.55
C ILE A 333 -5.53 0.88 3.70
N ALA A 334 -5.93 0.42 4.89
CA ALA A 334 -5.04 0.34 6.04
C ALA A 334 -3.92 -0.69 5.82
N PHE A 335 -2.76 -0.51 6.46
CA PHE A 335 -1.71 -1.54 6.52
C PHE A 335 -1.64 -2.16 7.92
N PRO A 336 -1.71 -3.50 8.04
CA PRO A 336 -1.76 -4.15 9.34
C PRO A 336 -0.40 -4.26 10.02
N SER A 337 -0.42 -4.45 11.34
CA SER A 337 0.79 -4.70 12.12
C SER A 337 1.46 -6.00 11.67
N SER A 338 2.75 -6.14 11.98
CA SER A 338 3.52 -7.34 11.63
C SER A 338 2.91 -8.64 12.19
N GLU A 339 2.20 -8.58 13.32
CA GLU A 339 1.54 -9.76 13.89
C GLU A 339 0.39 -10.27 13.04
N VAL A 340 -0.47 -9.35 12.58
CA VAL A 340 -1.62 -9.67 11.73
C VAL A 340 -1.15 -10.00 10.31
N PHE A 341 -0.17 -9.26 9.77
CA PHE A 341 0.36 -9.53 8.43
C PHE A 341 1.00 -10.92 8.31
N ARG A 342 1.60 -11.43 9.40
CA ARG A 342 2.17 -12.79 9.42
C ARG A 342 1.14 -13.90 9.21
N CYS A 343 -0.15 -13.64 9.41
CA CYS A 343 -1.22 -14.59 9.14
C CYS A 343 -1.38 -14.91 7.64
N LEU A 344 -0.90 -14.05 6.74
CA LEU A 344 -0.87 -14.33 5.30
C LEU A 344 0.21 -15.38 4.98
N ALA A 345 -0.11 -16.40 4.18
CA ALA A 345 0.90 -17.36 3.74
C ALA A 345 1.90 -16.75 2.74
N PRO A 346 1.48 -16.03 1.67
CA PRO A 346 2.40 -15.42 0.70
C PRO A 346 2.94 -14.06 1.18
N ARG A 347 3.16 -13.90 2.50
CA ARG A 347 3.57 -12.63 3.12
C ARG A 347 4.90 -12.10 2.59
N LYS A 348 5.85 -12.98 2.24
CA LYS A 348 7.16 -12.56 1.72
C LYS A 348 7.01 -11.97 0.32
N GLU A 349 6.31 -12.70 -0.54
CA GLU A 349 6.04 -12.35 -1.93
C GLU A 349 5.27 -11.03 -2.04
N LEU A 350 4.31 -10.79 -1.15
CA LEU A 350 3.57 -9.53 -1.10
C LEU A 350 4.47 -8.34 -0.71
N LEU A 351 5.37 -8.52 0.27
CA LEU A 351 6.31 -7.46 0.68
C LEU A 351 7.34 -7.18 -0.40
N GLU A 352 7.97 -8.22 -0.95
CA GLU A 352 8.90 -8.11 -2.08
C GLU A 352 8.23 -7.48 -3.30
N GLY A 353 6.97 -7.82 -3.54
CA GLY A 353 6.10 -7.20 -4.55
C GLY A 353 6.07 -5.68 -4.44
N MET A 354 5.71 -5.16 -3.27
CA MET A 354 5.64 -3.72 -2.99
C MET A 354 7.01 -3.05 -3.06
N LEU A 355 8.04 -3.71 -2.52
CA LEU A 355 9.43 -3.23 -2.53
C LEU A 355 10.02 -3.12 -3.94
N GLY A 356 9.32 -3.60 -4.98
CA GLY A 356 9.62 -3.31 -6.39
C GLY A 356 9.60 -1.82 -6.76
N ALA A 357 8.85 -0.99 -6.03
CA ALA A 357 8.74 0.45 -6.27
C ALA A 357 9.99 1.23 -5.85
N ASN A 358 10.15 2.47 -6.35
CA ASN A 358 11.09 3.45 -5.81
C ASN A 358 10.51 4.14 -4.57
N LEU A 359 9.19 4.40 -4.59
CA LEU A 359 8.43 5.02 -3.50
C LEU A 359 7.18 4.19 -3.18
N VAL A 360 7.03 3.85 -1.90
CA VAL A 360 5.82 3.23 -1.33
C VAL A 360 5.09 4.26 -0.47
N GLY A 361 3.85 4.55 -0.82
CA GLY A 361 3.01 5.55 -0.15
C GLY A 361 1.85 4.94 0.64
N PHE A 362 1.57 5.50 1.81
CA PHE A 362 0.45 5.12 2.68
C PHE A 362 -0.39 6.34 3.10
N GLN A 363 -1.57 6.09 3.68
CA GLN A 363 -2.44 7.17 4.18
C GLN A 363 -1.92 7.85 5.45
N THR A 364 -1.23 7.12 6.34
CA THR A 364 -0.82 7.61 7.68
C THR A 364 0.59 7.15 8.05
N ASP A 365 1.22 7.82 9.02
CA ASP A 365 2.52 7.41 9.58
C ASP A 365 2.46 6.07 10.31
N GLU A 366 1.30 5.72 10.88
CA GLU A 366 1.09 4.42 11.53
C GLU A 366 1.31 3.29 10.53
N TYR A 367 0.71 3.40 9.33
CA TYR A 367 0.83 2.39 8.29
C TYR A 367 2.25 2.33 7.70
N CYS A 368 2.93 3.48 7.59
CA CYS A 368 4.35 3.51 7.23
C CYS A 368 5.20 2.70 8.22
N ARG A 369 5.04 2.94 9.53
CA ARG A 369 5.78 2.23 10.58
C ARG A 369 5.45 0.73 10.60
N HIS A 370 4.17 0.37 10.46
CA HIS A 370 3.78 -1.04 10.37
C HIS A 370 4.44 -1.73 9.17
N PHE A 371 4.48 -1.09 8.00
CA PHE A 371 5.14 -1.63 6.82
C PHE A 371 6.65 -1.82 7.04
N LEU A 372 7.35 -0.79 7.52
CA LEU A 372 8.79 -0.83 7.81
C LEU A 372 9.14 -1.95 8.81
N GLN A 373 8.41 -2.04 9.91
CA GLN A 373 8.59 -3.10 10.91
C GLN A 373 8.28 -4.48 10.33
N THR A 374 7.27 -4.59 9.47
CA THR A 374 6.91 -5.85 8.82
C THR A 374 7.99 -6.30 7.84
N CYS A 375 8.57 -5.39 7.06
CA CYS A 375 9.73 -5.64 6.22
C CYS A 375 10.93 -6.11 7.04
N SER A 376 11.30 -5.38 8.11
CA SER A 376 12.41 -5.78 9.00
C SER A 376 12.21 -7.21 9.51
N ARG A 377 11.08 -7.50 10.17
CA ARG A 377 10.85 -8.80 10.83
C ARG A 377 10.70 -9.98 9.88
N ILE A 378 10.06 -9.80 8.72
CA ILE A 378 9.72 -10.91 7.82
C ILE A 378 10.80 -11.15 6.78
N LEU A 379 11.39 -10.06 6.25
CA LEU A 379 12.43 -10.14 5.22
C LEU A 379 13.85 -10.03 5.80
N CYS A 380 14.01 -9.70 7.09
CA CYS A 380 15.31 -9.49 7.73
C CYS A 380 16.15 -8.40 7.03
N VAL A 381 15.47 -7.37 6.50
CA VAL A 381 16.09 -6.22 5.83
C VAL A 381 16.21 -5.04 6.78
N GLU A 382 17.20 -4.18 6.57
CA GLU A 382 17.35 -2.96 7.37
C GLU A 382 16.24 -1.96 7.00
N ALA A 383 15.37 -1.66 7.97
CA ALA A 383 14.33 -0.66 7.84
C ALA A 383 14.70 0.58 8.66
N THR A 384 14.74 1.73 8.00
CA THR A 384 14.95 3.05 8.60
C THR A 384 13.63 3.82 8.61
N ASN A 385 13.59 4.97 9.29
CA ASN A 385 12.40 5.84 9.28
C ASN A 385 12.03 6.36 7.87
N GLU A 386 13.00 6.43 6.95
CA GLU A 386 12.79 6.96 5.59
C GLU A 386 12.41 5.87 4.57
N GLY A 387 12.64 4.60 4.89
CA GLY A 387 12.52 3.52 3.91
C GLY A 387 13.25 2.25 4.27
N VAL A 388 13.22 1.30 3.32
CA VAL A 388 13.82 -0.02 3.44
C VAL A 388 15.09 -0.08 2.58
N GLN A 389 16.20 -0.48 3.20
CA GLN A 389 17.46 -0.69 2.51
C GLN A 389 17.53 -2.13 1.98
N LEU A 390 17.50 -2.27 0.65
CA LEU A 390 17.74 -3.53 -0.06
C LEU A 390 19.21 -3.65 -0.48
N GLU A 391 19.57 -4.78 -1.09
CA GLU A 391 20.95 -5.01 -1.52
C GLU A 391 21.40 -4.14 -2.69
N ASP A 392 20.48 -3.88 -3.60
CA ASP A 392 20.68 -3.18 -4.86
C ASP A 392 20.22 -1.72 -4.79
N ARG A 393 19.25 -1.39 -3.92
CA ARG A 393 18.62 -0.07 -3.85
C ARG A 393 18.01 0.26 -2.49
N PHE A 394 17.64 1.51 -2.31
CA PHE A 394 16.85 1.99 -1.18
C PHE A 394 15.42 2.25 -1.62
N VAL A 395 14.42 1.78 -0.90
CA VAL A 395 13.00 1.99 -1.21
C VAL A 395 12.42 2.98 -0.21
N ASN A 396 12.06 4.17 -0.67
CA ASN A 396 11.51 5.21 0.21
C ASN A 396 10.06 4.86 0.60
N VAL A 397 9.72 5.14 1.85
CA VAL A 397 8.37 4.96 2.40
C VAL A 397 7.89 6.29 2.97
N ASN A 398 6.70 6.74 2.58
CA ASN A 398 6.17 8.02 3.08
C ASN A 398 4.63 8.04 3.15
N LYS A 399 4.08 8.99 3.89
CA LYS A 399 2.63 9.22 3.98
C LYS A 399 2.14 10.27 2.99
N PHE A 400 1.00 10.02 2.37
CA PHE A 400 0.27 10.95 1.52
C PHE A 400 -1.23 10.77 1.77
N PRO A 401 -1.82 11.45 2.77
CA PRO A 401 -3.25 11.35 3.03
C PRO A 401 -4.04 11.88 1.83
N ILE A 402 -4.85 11.03 1.20
CA ILE A 402 -5.75 11.45 0.13
C ILE A 402 -6.90 12.27 0.71
N GLY A 403 -7.37 13.29 -0.01
CA GLY A 403 -8.55 14.04 0.37
C GLY A 403 -9.52 14.28 -0.78
N ILE A 404 -10.26 15.38 -0.72
CA ILE A 404 -11.31 15.72 -1.67
C ILE A 404 -10.86 16.82 -2.64
N ASP A 405 -11.67 17.09 -3.67
CA ASP A 405 -11.48 18.20 -4.61
C ASP A 405 -12.44 19.37 -4.31
N PRO A 406 -12.04 20.35 -3.48
CA PRO A 406 -12.89 21.48 -3.10
C PRO A 406 -13.53 22.20 -4.30
N THR A 407 -12.81 22.31 -5.41
CA THR A 407 -13.26 23.09 -6.57
C THR A 407 -14.47 22.47 -7.26
N SER A 408 -14.40 21.17 -7.54
CA SER A 408 -15.50 20.40 -8.12
C SER A 408 -16.67 20.27 -7.14
N TRP A 409 -16.38 20.14 -5.84
CA TRP A 409 -17.41 20.11 -4.79
C TRP A 409 -18.21 21.43 -4.71
N ASP A 410 -17.57 22.61 -4.72
CA ASP A 410 -18.30 23.90 -4.71
C ASP A 410 -19.11 24.12 -5.99
N LYS A 411 -18.64 23.63 -7.15
CA LYS A 411 -19.42 23.66 -8.40
C LYS A 411 -20.68 22.81 -8.29
N ARG A 412 -20.56 21.55 -7.87
CA ARG A 412 -21.72 20.63 -7.78
C ARG A 412 -22.73 21.08 -6.74
N ARG A 413 -22.28 21.63 -5.60
CA ARG A 413 -23.17 22.14 -4.53
C ARG A 413 -24.07 23.31 -4.99
N LYS A 414 -23.70 24.04 -6.05
CA LYS A 414 -24.51 25.14 -6.63
C LYS A 414 -25.58 24.68 -7.60
N ALA A 415 -25.59 23.40 -7.97
CA ALA A 415 -26.54 22.89 -8.96
C ALA A 415 -27.99 22.94 -8.42
N THR A 416 -28.93 23.27 -9.30
CA THR A 416 -30.34 23.50 -8.93
C THR A 416 -31.04 22.26 -8.41
N ASP A 417 -30.64 21.08 -8.88
CA ASP A 417 -31.13 19.77 -8.40
C ASP A 417 -30.74 19.54 -6.93
N VAL A 418 -29.51 19.89 -6.53
CA VAL A 418 -29.04 19.82 -5.14
C VAL A 418 -29.83 20.79 -4.26
N GLU A 419 -30.04 22.02 -4.70
CA GLU A 419 -30.78 23.04 -3.96
C GLU A 419 -32.22 22.60 -3.65
N GLN A 420 -32.91 22.00 -4.64
CA GLN A 420 -34.25 21.45 -4.47
C GLN A 420 -34.27 20.37 -3.37
N TRP A 421 -33.34 19.40 -3.43
CA TRP A 421 -33.25 18.36 -2.40
C TRP A 421 -32.91 18.90 -1.02
N VAL A 422 -32.03 19.91 -0.92
CA VAL A 422 -31.72 20.58 0.36
C VAL A 422 -33.00 21.18 0.97
N LYS A 423 -33.83 21.83 0.16
CA LYS A 423 -35.12 22.39 0.60
C LYS A 423 -36.07 21.28 1.05
N THR A 424 -36.28 20.25 0.23
CA THR A 424 -37.21 19.15 0.54
C THR A 424 -36.81 18.40 1.81
N ILE A 425 -35.52 18.07 2.00
CA ILE A 425 -35.07 17.38 3.21
C ILE A 425 -35.17 18.32 4.43
N SER A 426 -34.91 19.62 4.26
CA SER A 426 -35.04 20.60 5.33
C SER A 426 -36.47 20.76 5.84
N GLU A 427 -37.45 20.85 4.93
CA GLU A 427 -38.87 20.95 5.26
C GLU A 427 -39.38 19.67 5.95
N ARG A 428 -38.97 18.51 5.46
CA ARG A 428 -39.38 17.21 6.02
C ARG A 428 -38.92 17.01 7.47
N TYR A 429 -37.71 17.45 7.79
CA TYR A 429 -37.10 17.27 9.12
C TYR A 429 -37.02 18.58 9.91
N GLU A 430 -37.96 19.49 9.67
CA GLU A 430 -38.04 20.74 10.39
C GLU A 430 -38.19 20.50 11.90
N GLY A 431 -37.48 21.29 12.71
CA GLY A 431 -37.47 21.14 14.18
C GLY A 431 -36.74 19.89 14.71
N LYS A 432 -36.18 19.02 13.85
CA LYS A 432 -35.39 17.86 14.26
C LYS A 432 -33.89 18.08 14.08
N ARG A 433 -33.10 17.33 14.86
CA ARG A 433 -31.64 17.19 14.71
C ARG A 433 -31.34 15.97 13.86
N LEU A 434 -30.52 16.14 12.83
CA LEU A 434 -30.17 15.06 11.91
C LEU A 434 -28.76 14.54 12.17
N ILE A 435 -28.65 13.25 12.45
CA ILE A 435 -27.38 12.52 12.40
C ILE A 435 -27.37 11.73 11.10
N VAL A 436 -26.33 11.91 10.29
CA VAL A 436 -26.19 11.20 9.01
C VAL A 436 -25.02 10.25 9.07
N SER A 437 -25.19 9.10 8.42
CA SER A 437 -24.11 8.17 8.19
C SER A 437 -24.35 7.40 6.89
N ARG A 438 -23.27 7.15 6.14
CA ARG A 438 -23.28 6.39 4.88
C ARG A 438 -22.15 5.37 4.94
N ASP A 439 -22.50 4.10 4.86
CA ASP A 439 -21.53 3.01 4.94
C ASP A 439 -21.95 1.83 4.08
N LYS A 440 -20.96 1.06 3.62
CA LYS A 440 -21.18 -0.26 3.04
C LYS A 440 -21.48 -1.26 4.16
N ILE A 441 -22.42 -2.18 3.93
CA ILE A 441 -22.69 -3.29 4.86
C ILE A 441 -21.51 -4.25 4.82
N ASP A 442 -20.52 -3.97 5.65
CA ASP A 442 -19.28 -4.72 5.79
C ASP A 442 -18.90 -4.77 7.27
N GLY A 443 -18.28 -5.87 7.70
CA GLY A 443 -17.85 -6.10 9.07
C GLY A 443 -16.88 -5.02 9.56
N VAL A 444 -16.16 -4.36 8.66
CA VAL A 444 -15.16 -3.32 9.01
C VAL A 444 -15.78 -1.93 9.23
N ARG A 445 -16.98 -1.66 8.70
CA ARG A 445 -17.59 -0.32 8.72
C ARG A 445 -18.30 0.02 10.03
N GLY A 446 -18.51 -0.97 10.90
CA GLY A 446 -18.98 -0.75 12.27
C GLY A 446 -20.42 -0.24 12.38
N ILE A 447 -21.30 -0.53 11.41
CA ILE A 447 -22.72 -0.15 11.43
C ILE A 447 -23.40 -0.71 12.68
N ARG A 448 -23.10 -1.97 13.05
CA ARG A 448 -23.63 -2.62 14.26
C ARG A 448 -23.32 -1.80 15.52
N GLN A 449 -22.06 -1.43 15.70
CA GLN A 449 -21.57 -0.64 16.83
C GLN A 449 -22.24 0.73 16.87
N LYS A 450 -22.44 1.37 15.71
CA LYS A 450 -23.15 2.65 15.58
C LYS A 450 -24.58 2.56 16.09
N LEU A 451 -25.35 1.57 15.62
CA LEU A 451 -26.75 1.41 16.00
C LEU A 451 -26.90 1.11 17.49
N LEU A 452 -26.04 0.25 18.05
CA LEU A 452 -26.04 -0.04 19.49
C LEU A 452 -25.70 1.21 20.33
N SER A 453 -24.77 2.04 19.86
CA SER A 453 -24.43 3.32 20.52
C SER A 453 -25.58 4.32 20.45
N TYR A 454 -26.29 4.38 19.32
CA TYR A 454 -27.48 5.21 19.15
C TYR A 454 -28.64 4.76 20.04
N GLU A 455 -28.87 3.45 20.13
CA GLU A 455 -29.84 2.86 21.07
C GLU A 455 -29.52 3.22 22.52
N LEU A 456 -28.24 3.15 22.92
CA LEU A 456 -27.79 3.55 24.25
C LEU A 456 -27.98 5.04 24.49
N PHE A 457 -27.70 5.88 23.50
CA PHE A 457 -27.93 7.34 23.57
C PHE A 457 -29.40 7.68 23.81
N LEU A 458 -30.33 7.08 23.07
CA LEU A 458 -31.78 7.30 23.25
C LEU A 458 -32.27 6.84 24.63
N ASN A 459 -31.65 5.80 25.20
CA ASN A 459 -31.92 5.35 26.56
C ASN A 459 -31.40 6.33 27.62
N ALA A 460 -30.14 6.76 27.47
CA ALA A 460 -29.44 7.59 28.45
C ALA A 460 -29.93 9.04 28.48
N TYR A 461 -30.39 9.58 27.35
CA TYR A 461 -30.83 10.97 27.21
C TYR A 461 -32.27 11.06 26.66
N PRO A 462 -33.30 10.87 27.52
CA PRO A 462 -34.70 10.87 27.10
C PRO A 462 -35.16 12.15 26.41
N GLU A 463 -34.54 13.29 26.70
CA GLU A 463 -34.82 14.60 26.10
C GLU A 463 -34.64 14.63 24.57
N TRP A 464 -33.79 13.76 24.04
CA TRP A 464 -33.51 13.68 22.61
C TRP A 464 -34.45 12.75 21.84
N ARG A 465 -35.21 11.89 22.52
CA ARG A 465 -35.99 10.79 21.90
C ARG A 465 -36.94 11.23 20.80
N ASP A 466 -37.56 12.40 20.96
CA ASP A 466 -38.49 12.96 19.97
C ASP A 466 -37.87 14.08 19.13
N GLN A 467 -36.58 14.40 19.33
CA GLN A 467 -35.92 15.54 18.70
C GLN A 467 -34.87 15.14 17.66
N VAL A 468 -34.39 13.90 17.68
CA VAL A 468 -33.26 13.43 16.86
C VAL A 468 -33.66 12.34 15.87
N VAL A 469 -33.09 12.37 14.67
CA VAL A 469 -33.23 11.32 13.67
C VAL A 469 -31.86 10.91 13.18
N LEU A 470 -31.55 9.61 13.28
CA LEU A 470 -30.41 8.99 12.62
C LEU A 470 -30.84 8.48 11.24
N ILE A 471 -30.22 9.01 10.19
CA ILE A 471 -30.37 8.53 8.81
C ILE A 471 -29.12 7.71 8.48
N GLN A 472 -29.26 6.38 8.45
CA GLN A 472 -28.21 5.46 8.06
C GLN A 472 -28.48 4.96 6.64
N VAL A 473 -27.63 5.39 5.70
CA VAL A 473 -27.57 4.84 4.34
C VAL A 473 -26.64 3.64 4.38
N ALA A 474 -27.16 2.47 4.03
CA ALA A 474 -26.46 1.20 4.11
C ALA A 474 -26.50 0.49 2.75
N THR A 475 -25.43 0.61 1.97
CA THR A 475 -25.37 -0.03 0.64
C THR A 475 -24.84 -1.47 0.78
N SER A 476 -25.54 -2.46 0.22
CA SER A 476 -25.15 -3.87 0.32
C SER A 476 -24.26 -4.29 -0.86
N THR A 477 -22.97 -4.51 -0.63
CA THR A 477 -22.00 -4.93 -1.68
C THR A 477 -21.54 -6.38 -1.55
N THR A 478 -21.80 -7.04 -0.43
CA THR A 478 -21.22 -8.34 -0.07
C THR A 478 -22.27 -9.29 0.47
N GLU A 479 -22.17 -10.57 0.10
CA GLU A 479 -22.99 -11.66 0.62
C GLU A 479 -22.62 -11.99 2.09
N GLN A 480 -22.90 -11.07 3.01
CA GLN A 480 -22.81 -11.30 4.46
C GLN A 480 -24.21 -11.31 5.10
N PRO A 481 -25.04 -12.33 4.82
CA PRO A 481 -26.42 -12.37 5.28
C PRO A 481 -26.55 -12.36 6.80
N GLU A 482 -25.59 -12.95 7.52
CA GLU A 482 -25.59 -12.96 8.99
C GLU A 482 -25.41 -11.56 9.60
N LEU A 483 -24.49 -10.76 9.03
CA LEU A 483 -24.28 -9.38 9.45
C LEU A 483 -25.49 -8.51 9.12
N GLU A 484 -26.03 -8.68 7.91
CA GLU A 484 -27.22 -7.94 7.48
C GLU A 484 -28.44 -8.24 8.35
N ALA A 485 -28.67 -9.51 8.69
CA ALA A 485 -29.72 -9.93 9.61
C ALA A 485 -29.53 -9.27 10.99
N THR A 486 -28.33 -9.36 11.55
CA THR A 486 -28.00 -8.75 12.85
C THR A 486 -28.25 -7.24 12.87
N ILE A 487 -27.82 -6.53 11.81
CA ILE A 487 -28.05 -5.08 11.69
C ILE A 487 -29.54 -4.76 11.57
N SER A 488 -30.27 -5.54 10.77
CA SER A 488 -31.72 -5.38 10.58
C SER A 488 -32.48 -5.59 11.89
N ASP A 489 -32.11 -6.61 12.67
CA ASP A 489 -32.72 -6.88 13.98
C ASP A 489 -32.52 -5.73 14.97
N ILE A 490 -31.32 -5.15 15.01
CA ILE A 490 -31.02 -3.98 15.87
C ILE A 490 -31.82 -2.76 15.39
N ALA A 491 -31.88 -2.51 14.08
CA ALA A 491 -32.63 -1.39 13.52
C ALA A 491 -34.13 -1.51 13.82
N MET A 492 -34.69 -2.71 13.67
CA MET A 492 -36.08 -3.01 14.04
C MET A 492 -36.34 -2.82 15.53
N ARG A 493 -35.42 -3.28 16.39
CA ARG A 493 -35.53 -3.10 17.84
C ARG A 493 -35.59 -1.62 18.22
N ILE A 494 -34.66 -0.80 17.73
CA ILE A 494 -34.64 0.65 17.98
C ILE A 494 -35.96 1.30 17.57
N ASN A 495 -36.42 1.03 16.33
CA ASN A 495 -37.66 1.61 15.85
C ASN A 495 -38.88 1.10 16.63
N SER A 496 -38.94 -0.17 17.01
CA SER A 496 -40.06 -0.71 17.80
C SER A 496 -40.17 -0.10 19.20
N THR A 497 -39.03 0.28 19.80
CA THR A 497 -38.98 0.78 21.18
C THR A 497 -39.20 2.30 21.25
N PHE A 498 -38.69 3.05 20.28
CA PHE A 498 -38.64 4.51 20.35
C PHE A 498 -39.49 5.23 19.29
N SER A 499 -40.03 4.55 18.27
CA SER A 499 -40.90 5.22 17.30
C SER A 499 -42.26 5.55 17.90
N THR A 500 -42.80 6.70 17.52
CA THR A 500 -44.17 7.12 17.78
C THR A 500 -44.88 7.37 16.45
N LEU A 501 -46.19 7.63 16.48
CA LEU A 501 -46.95 7.94 15.26
C LEU A 501 -46.40 9.17 14.52
N ALA A 502 -45.79 10.11 15.24
CA ALA A 502 -45.28 11.37 14.71
C ALA A 502 -43.75 11.41 14.55
N HIS A 503 -43.03 10.39 15.03
CA HIS A 503 -41.58 10.41 15.07
C HIS A 503 -40.96 9.03 14.87
N GLN A 504 -40.06 8.94 13.89
CA GLN A 504 -39.23 7.77 13.66
C GLN A 504 -37.76 8.12 13.93
N PRO A 505 -37.13 7.58 14.98
CA PRO A 505 -35.78 7.97 15.39
C PRO A 505 -34.68 7.38 14.51
N LEU A 506 -34.91 6.25 13.83
CA LEU A 506 -33.95 5.64 12.91
C LEU A 506 -34.56 5.42 11.52
N VAL A 507 -34.01 6.10 10.53
CA VAL A 507 -34.28 5.89 9.10
C VAL A 507 -33.13 5.07 8.52
N PHE A 508 -33.39 3.79 8.29
CA PHE A 508 -32.39 2.85 7.76
C PHE A 508 -32.68 2.59 6.28
N LEU A 509 -31.81 3.03 5.38
CA LEU A 509 -31.99 2.94 3.93
C LEU A 509 -31.05 1.88 3.36
N LYS A 510 -31.60 0.77 2.87
CA LYS A 510 -30.85 -0.32 2.20
C LYS A 510 -30.63 -0.07 0.70
N GLN A 511 -30.68 1.18 0.26
CA GLN A 511 -30.55 1.58 -1.14
C GLN A 511 -29.44 2.61 -1.28
N ASP A 512 -28.88 2.72 -2.48
CA ASP A 512 -27.99 3.83 -2.78
C ASP A 512 -28.79 5.11 -2.97
N LEU A 513 -28.13 6.25 -2.73
CA LEU A 513 -28.71 7.57 -2.95
C LEU A 513 -28.19 8.14 -4.25
N ALA A 514 -29.05 8.86 -4.98
CA ALA A 514 -28.56 9.66 -6.08
C ALA A 514 -27.60 10.74 -5.54
N PHE A 515 -26.54 11.05 -6.29
CA PHE A 515 -25.52 12.01 -5.85
C PHE A 515 -26.07 13.36 -5.32
N PRO A 516 -27.05 14.03 -5.98
CA PRO A 516 -27.60 15.27 -5.43
C PRO A 516 -28.37 15.06 -4.10
N GLN A 517 -29.01 13.90 -3.90
CA GLN A 517 -29.64 13.55 -2.62
C GLN A 517 -28.59 13.38 -1.51
N TYR A 518 -27.48 12.70 -1.83
CA TYR A 518 -26.37 12.53 -0.89
C TYR A 518 -25.76 13.87 -0.48
N LEU A 519 -25.45 14.75 -1.44
CA LEU A 519 -24.93 16.10 -1.18
C LEU A 519 -25.89 16.91 -0.31
N ALA A 520 -27.17 16.87 -0.64
CA ALA A 520 -28.19 17.55 0.15
C ALA A 520 -28.22 17.01 1.58
N LEU A 521 -28.19 15.68 1.74
CA LEU A 521 -28.24 14.99 3.03
C LEU A 521 -27.07 15.37 3.96
N ILE A 522 -25.82 15.34 3.46
CA ILE A 522 -24.65 15.72 4.27
C ILE A 522 -24.60 17.23 4.55
N SER A 523 -25.19 18.06 3.68
CA SER A 523 -25.30 19.50 3.88
C SER A 523 -26.35 19.86 4.94
N VAL A 524 -27.41 19.05 5.06
CA VAL A 524 -28.48 19.29 6.05
C VAL A 524 -28.24 18.64 7.41
N ALA A 525 -27.25 17.75 7.53
CA ALA A 525 -26.93 17.05 8.76
C ALA A 525 -26.45 18.00 9.89
N ASP A 526 -26.92 17.76 11.12
CA ASP A 526 -26.40 18.41 12.33
C ASP A 526 -25.14 17.71 12.85
N ALA A 527 -25.00 16.40 12.59
CA ALA A 527 -23.79 15.64 12.85
C ALA A 527 -23.57 14.54 11.80
N LEU A 528 -22.31 14.24 11.51
CA LEU A 528 -21.91 13.03 10.79
C LEU A 528 -21.29 12.06 11.79
N MET A 529 -21.69 10.79 11.75
CA MET A 529 -21.15 9.75 12.61
C MET A 529 -20.49 8.64 11.80
N ILE A 530 -19.17 8.47 11.97
CA ILE A 530 -18.36 7.43 11.34
C ILE A 530 -17.76 6.54 12.42
N THR A 531 -18.10 5.25 12.42
CA THR A 531 -17.68 4.27 13.45
C THR A 531 -16.93 3.08 12.86
N SER A 532 -16.22 3.30 11.76
CA SER A 532 -15.45 2.24 11.10
C SER A 532 -14.40 1.66 12.05
N LEU A 533 -14.30 0.34 12.09
CA LEU A 533 -13.43 -0.40 13.01
C LEU A 533 -11.96 -0.32 12.59
N ARG A 534 -11.71 -0.22 11.28
CA ARG A 534 -10.41 0.05 10.69
C ARG A 534 -10.66 0.54 9.26
N GLU A 535 -10.00 1.61 8.84
CA GLU A 535 -10.10 2.13 7.47
C GLU A 535 -8.86 2.93 7.09
N GLY A 536 -8.43 2.82 5.83
CA GLY A 536 -7.29 3.59 5.32
C GLY A 536 -7.51 5.11 5.35
N MET A 537 -8.62 5.60 4.80
CA MET A 537 -9.04 7.00 4.82
C MET A 537 -10.55 7.08 4.63
N ASN A 538 -11.26 7.95 5.38
CA ASN A 538 -12.71 8.10 5.25
C ASN A 538 -13.05 9.42 4.54
N LEU A 539 -13.23 9.39 3.22
CA LEU A 539 -13.49 10.62 2.45
C LEU A 539 -14.84 11.26 2.76
N THR A 540 -15.85 10.47 3.12
CA THR A 540 -17.18 10.95 3.57
C THR A 540 -17.06 11.99 4.70
N SER A 541 -16.10 11.83 5.62
CA SER A 541 -15.83 12.82 6.68
C SER A 541 -15.28 14.15 6.16
N HIS A 542 -14.41 14.12 5.14
CA HIS A 542 -13.88 15.33 4.50
C HIS A 542 -14.97 16.05 3.70
N GLU A 543 -15.79 15.29 2.97
CA GLU A 543 -16.94 15.78 2.19
C GLU A 543 -17.96 16.48 3.08
N PHE A 544 -18.29 15.88 4.23
CA PHE A 544 -19.17 16.49 5.23
C PHE A 544 -18.60 17.80 5.77
N VAL A 545 -17.35 17.81 6.26
CA VAL A 545 -16.73 19.02 6.81
C VAL A 545 -16.74 20.16 5.79
N TYR A 546 -16.45 19.85 4.52
CA TYR A 546 -16.48 20.83 3.44
C TYR A 546 -17.89 21.40 3.17
N CYS A 547 -18.92 20.56 3.26
CA CYS A 547 -20.31 20.98 3.04
C CYS A 547 -20.91 21.84 4.18
N GLN A 548 -20.25 21.95 5.34
CA GLN A 548 -20.77 22.57 6.56
C GLN A 548 -20.44 24.08 6.70
N ASP A 549 -20.15 24.76 5.59
CA ASP A 549 -19.79 26.19 5.53
C ASP A 549 -20.95 27.18 5.76
N GLY A 550 -22.20 26.72 5.69
CA GLY A 550 -23.38 27.56 5.84
C GLY A 550 -23.71 28.47 4.65
N LYS A 551 -23.10 28.25 3.47
CA LYS A 551 -23.31 29.10 2.29
C LYS A 551 -24.65 28.87 1.60
N TYR A 552 -25.13 27.62 1.60
CA TYR A 552 -26.34 27.20 0.89
C TYR A 552 -27.49 26.80 1.84
N ARG A 553 -27.33 27.02 3.16
CA ARG A 553 -28.35 26.74 4.18
C ARG A 553 -28.12 27.52 5.48
N ASN A 554 -29.19 27.74 6.24
CA ASN A 554 -29.16 28.35 7.58
C ASN A 554 -28.42 27.51 8.66
N LYS A 555 -28.52 26.17 8.62
CA LYS A 555 -27.75 25.31 9.54
C LYS A 555 -26.31 25.20 9.03
N LYS A 556 -25.34 25.36 9.94
CA LYS A 556 -23.91 25.41 9.66
C LYS A 556 -23.10 24.70 10.74
N TYR A 557 -21.84 24.39 10.44
CA TYR A 557 -20.87 23.86 11.39
C TYR A 557 -21.32 22.58 12.12
N GLY A 558 -21.87 21.61 11.38
CA GLY A 558 -22.24 20.30 11.91
C GLY A 558 -21.07 19.60 12.59
N SER A 559 -21.37 18.81 13.63
CA SER A 559 -20.37 18.11 14.43
C SER A 559 -19.91 16.81 13.74
N LEU A 560 -18.60 16.56 13.69
CA LEU A 560 -18.04 15.31 13.19
C LEU A 560 -17.70 14.36 14.35
N ILE A 561 -18.37 13.21 14.40
CA ILE A 561 -18.03 12.08 15.29
C ILE A 561 -17.29 11.06 14.43
N LEU A 562 -16.06 10.72 14.84
CA LEU A 562 -15.13 9.96 14.01
C LEU A 562 -14.45 8.87 14.82
N SER A 563 -14.41 7.66 14.27
CA SER A 563 -13.64 6.57 14.86
C SER A 563 -12.14 6.88 14.85
N GLU A 564 -11.48 6.65 15.98
CA GLU A 564 -10.03 6.76 16.13
C GLU A 564 -9.25 5.79 15.22
N PHE A 565 -9.92 4.76 14.68
CA PHE A 565 -9.32 3.75 13.81
C PHE A 565 -9.42 4.06 12.31
N THR A 566 -9.82 5.27 11.94
CA THR A 566 -9.85 5.76 10.55
C THR A 566 -8.63 6.62 10.25
N GLY A 567 -8.07 6.54 9.04
CA GLY A 567 -6.96 7.43 8.68
C GLY A 567 -7.28 8.92 8.78
N SER A 568 -8.55 9.31 8.57
CA SER A 568 -9.01 10.69 8.74
C SER A 568 -8.83 11.22 10.17
N ALA A 569 -8.80 10.35 11.18
CA ALA A 569 -8.51 10.75 12.56
C ALA A 569 -7.11 11.36 12.70
N SER A 570 -6.12 10.85 11.94
CA SER A 570 -4.77 11.42 11.90
C SER A 570 -4.70 12.79 11.21
N VAL A 571 -5.61 13.04 10.27
CA VAL A 571 -5.71 14.32 9.53
C VAL A 571 -6.38 15.40 10.39
N PHE A 572 -7.46 15.04 11.07
CA PHE A 572 -8.24 15.99 11.88
C PHE A 572 -7.73 16.19 13.31
N GLY A 573 -6.88 15.28 13.79
CA GLY A 573 -6.34 15.34 15.15
C GLY A 573 -7.44 15.45 16.20
N ASN A 574 -7.19 16.27 17.23
CA ASN A 574 -8.10 16.44 18.37
C ASN A 574 -9.32 17.35 18.09
N HIS A 575 -9.54 17.76 16.84
CA HIS A 575 -10.65 18.66 16.49
C HIS A 575 -11.97 17.91 16.24
N ALA A 576 -11.91 16.66 15.76
CA ALA A 576 -13.09 15.80 15.66
C ALA A 576 -13.46 15.21 17.03
N LEU A 577 -14.72 14.81 17.22
CA LEU A 577 -15.11 13.99 18.36
C LEU A 577 -14.64 12.55 18.11
N LEU A 578 -13.40 12.26 18.51
CA LEU A 578 -12.81 10.93 18.37
C LEU A 578 -13.47 9.95 19.34
N VAL A 579 -13.91 8.81 18.80
CA VAL A 579 -14.56 7.75 19.56
C VAL A 579 -13.91 6.40 19.30
N ASN A 580 -13.88 5.56 20.32
CA ASN A 580 -13.64 4.14 20.13
C ASN A 580 -15.00 3.47 19.85
N PRO A 581 -15.23 2.90 18.64
CA PRO A 581 -16.51 2.27 18.29
C PRO A 581 -16.88 1.06 19.16
N TRP A 582 -15.94 0.49 19.92
CA TRP A 582 -16.20 -0.58 20.88
C TRP A 582 -16.73 -0.06 22.21
N ASN A 583 -16.55 1.22 22.51
CA ASN A 583 -17.08 1.87 23.70
C ASN A 583 -18.40 2.58 23.37
N TYR A 584 -19.50 1.84 23.47
CA TYR A 584 -20.83 2.36 23.14
C TYR A 584 -21.25 3.54 24.02
N ARG A 585 -20.77 3.60 25.28
CA ARG A 585 -21.05 4.72 26.18
C ARG A 585 -20.36 5.99 25.71
N GLN A 586 -19.07 5.91 25.36
CA GLN A 586 -18.34 7.04 24.79
C GLN A 586 -18.98 7.51 23.49
N CYS A 587 -19.41 6.59 22.63
CA CYS A 587 -20.11 6.94 21.39
C CYS A 587 -21.46 7.65 21.69
N ALA A 588 -22.23 7.17 22.66
CA ALA A 588 -23.48 7.80 23.07
C ALA A 588 -23.27 9.20 23.67
N GLU A 589 -22.24 9.37 24.51
CA GLU A 589 -21.82 10.67 25.06
C GLU A 589 -21.36 11.62 23.94
N ALA A 590 -20.62 11.12 22.95
CA ALA A 590 -20.19 11.91 21.80
C ALA A 590 -21.37 12.37 20.94
N ILE A 591 -22.42 11.54 20.77
CA ILE A 591 -23.67 11.95 20.12
C ILE A 591 -24.32 13.09 20.90
N HIS A 592 -24.45 12.95 22.22
CA HIS A 592 -25.00 14.00 23.08
C HIS A 592 -24.19 15.31 22.95
N THR A 593 -22.86 15.25 23.07
CA THR A 593 -21.98 16.41 22.91
C THR A 593 -22.11 17.03 21.52
N ALA A 594 -22.17 16.23 20.46
CA ALA A 594 -22.28 16.70 19.09
C ALA A 594 -23.55 17.55 18.86
N LEU A 595 -24.65 17.18 19.51
CA LEU A 595 -25.95 17.84 19.40
C LEU A 595 -26.12 19.03 20.37
N SER A 596 -25.43 18.99 21.51
CA SER A 596 -25.53 20.00 22.58
C SER A 596 -24.53 21.16 22.47
N ARG A 597 -23.50 21.07 21.60
CA ARG A 597 -22.51 22.15 21.40
C ARG A 597 -23.16 23.47 20.98
N SER A 598 -22.64 24.57 21.54
CA SER A 598 -22.99 25.93 21.12
C SER A 598 -22.57 26.22 19.68
N GLU A 599 -23.15 27.24 19.06
CA GLU A 599 -22.81 27.64 17.69
C GLU A 599 -21.35 28.12 17.59
N GLU A 600 -20.88 28.82 18.63
CA GLU A 600 -19.52 29.34 18.74
C GLU A 600 -18.49 28.20 18.78
N GLU A 601 -18.70 27.20 19.64
CA GLU A 601 -17.83 26.02 19.73
C GLU A 601 -17.84 25.24 18.42
N ARG A 602 -19.02 25.04 17.82
CA ARG A 602 -19.15 24.38 16.51
C ARG A 602 -18.35 25.11 15.44
N LYS A 603 -18.43 26.43 15.37
CA LYS A 603 -17.68 27.25 14.42
C LYS A 603 -16.17 27.12 14.62
N GLN A 604 -15.70 27.17 15.86
CA GLN A 604 -14.28 27.05 16.19
C GLN A 604 -13.74 25.69 15.73
N VAL A 605 -14.44 24.60 16.07
CA VAL A 605 -14.09 23.24 15.67
C VAL A 605 -14.11 23.09 14.15
N TRP A 606 -15.19 23.52 13.49
CA TRP A 606 -15.32 23.43 12.04
C TRP A 606 -14.20 24.19 11.32
N THR A 607 -13.79 25.36 11.80
CA THR A 607 -12.71 26.15 11.17
C THR A 607 -11.40 25.38 11.13
N GLN A 608 -11.07 24.64 12.19
CA GLN A 608 -9.87 23.80 12.25
C GLN A 608 -9.98 22.60 11.31
N LEU A 609 -11.12 21.89 11.35
CA LEU A 609 -11.39 20.74 10.47
C LEU A 609 -11.34 21.14 8.99
N HIS A 610 -11.99 22.24 8.64
CA HIS A 610 -12.01 22.77 7.28
C HIS A 610 -10.62 23.18 6.79
N GLY A 611 -9.81 23.80 7.65
CA GLY A 611 -8.40 24.08 7.37
C GLY A 611 -7.61 22.81 7.02
N ALA A 612 -7.79 21.74 7.79
CA ALA A 612 -7.15 20.45 7.53
C ALA A 612 -7.63 19.80 6.21
N VAL A 613 -8.93 19.88 5.88
CA VAL A 613 -9.46 19.39 4.58
C VAL A 613 -8.81 20.12 3.40
N LEU A 614 -8.69 21.45 3.47
CA LEU A 614 -8.11 22.24 2.38
C LEU A 614 -6.60 21.99 2.20
N GLN A 615 -5.86 21.77 3.29
CA GLN A 615 -4.45 21.43 3.23
C GLN A 615 -4.22 20.07 2.56
N ASN A 616 -5.09 19.10 2.83
CA ASN A 616 -5.02 17.74 2.29
C ASN A 616 -5.96 17.56 1.09
N SER A 617 -5.91 18.47 0.12
CA SER A 617 -6.70 18.35 -1.11
C SER A 617 -6.15 17.26 -2.04
N THR A 618 -6.99 16.77 -2.95
CA THR A 618 -6.59 15.83 -4.01
C THR A 618 -5.42 16.32 -4.85
N ALA A 619 -5.44 17.59 -5.28
CA ALA A 619 -4.36 18.19 -6.07
C ALA A 619 -3.03 18.20 -5.29
N ASN A 620 -3.08 18.53 -3.99
CA ASN A 620 -1.89 18.47 -3.14
C ASN A 620 -1.37 17.04 -2.97
N TRP A 621 -2.26 16.04 -2.89
CA TRP A 621 -1.87 14.63 -2.86
C TRP A 621 -1.11 14.21 -4.12
N VAL A 622 -1.66 14.49 -5.32
CA VAL A 622 -1.01 14.16 -6.60
C VAL A 622 0.34 14.85 -6.71
N LYS A 623 0.39 16.16 -6.41
CA LYS A 623 1.61 16.95 -6.45
C LYS A 623 2.68 16.38 -5.52
N SER A 624 2.33 16.15 -4.25
CA SER A 624 3.28 15.67 -3.23
C SER A 624 3.82 14.28 -3.57
N PHE A 625 2.95 13.37 -4.03
CA PHE A 625 3.35 12.03 -4.43
C PHE A 625 4.28 12.07 -5.66
N SER A 626 3.91 12.86 -6.68
CA SER A 626 4.70 13.00 -7.91
C SER A 626 6.05 13.64 -7.68
N GLU A 627 6.12 14.75 -6.94
CA GLU A 627 7.38 15.45 -6.64
C GLU A 627 8.31 14.56 -5.80
N THR A 628 7.75 13.83 -4.84
CA THR A 628 8.54 12.91 -4.01
C THR A 628 9.05 11.73 -4.82
N LEU A 629 8.22 11.13 -5.67
CA LEU A 629 8.62 10.02 -6.55
C LEU A 629 9.74 10.46 -7.49
N ASN A 630 9.60 11.62 -8.12
CA ASN A 630 10.61 12.14 -9.05
C ASN A 630 11.93 12.45 -8.33
N ARG A 631 11.87 13.07 -7.16
CA ARG A 631 13.06 13.31 -6.33
C ARG A 631 13.77 12.00 -5.97
N VAL A 632 13.02 11.03 -5.44
CA VAL A 632 13.57 9.73 -5.02
C VAL A 632 14.14 8.96 -6.21
N TRP A 633 13.44 8.94 -7.34
CA TRP A 633 13.94 8.30 -8.56
C TRP A 633 15.17 9.00 -9.11
N ASN A 634 15.26 10.33 -9.10
CA ASN A 634 16.47 11.05 -9.49
C ASN A 634 17.65 10.77 -8.55
N GLU A 635 17.41 10.72 -7.24
CA GLU A 635 18.41 10.36 -6.24
C GLU A 635 18.93 8.93 -6.43
N GLN A 636 18.08 7.99 -6.83
CA GLN A 636 18.47 6.60 -7.13
C GLN A 636 19.14 6.47 -8.50
N SER A 637 18.53 7.05 -9.54
CA SER A 637 18.99 6.98 -10.92
C SER A 637 20.31 7.71 -11.13
N SER A 638 20.56 8.80 -10.42
CA SER A 638 21.89 9.44 -10.45
C SER A 638 22.99 8.52 -9.92
N ARG A 639 22.66 7.58 -9.02
CA ARG A 639 23.57 6.55 -8.51
C ARG A 639 23.73 5.39 -9.50
N GLU A 640 22.67 5.02 -10.24
CA GLU A 640 22.69 3.89 -11.19
C GLU A 640 23.17 4.27 -12.61
N ILE A 641 22.75 5.41 -13.15
CA ILE A 641 23.06 5.90 -14.52
C ILE A 641 24.53 6.30 -14.64
N MET A 642 25.18 6.69 -13.54
CA MET A 642 26.64 6.60 -13.49
C MET A 642 27.00 5.13 -13.44
N ALA A 643 26.96 4.44 -14.60
CA ALA A 643 27.67 3.19 -14.78
C ALA A 643 29.11 3.50 -14.42
N VAL A 644 29.47 3.16 -13.19
CA VAL A 644 30.67 3.67 -12.56
C VAL A 644 31.82 3.27 -13.48
N PRO A 645 32.51 4.24 -14.10
CA PRO A 645 33.42 3.91 -15.18
C PRO A 645 34.54 3.03 -14.63
N ARG A 646 35.04 2.11 -15.47
CA ARG A 646 36.23 1.35 -15.10
C ARG A 646 37.36 2.34 -14.81
N LEU A 647 38.08 2.09 -13.72
CA LEU A 647 39.19 2.94 -13.32
C LEU A 647 40.22 3.04 -14.45
N SER A 648 40.44 4.26 -14.94
CA SER A 648 41.52 4.54 -15.89
C SER A 648 42.83 4.70 -15.14
N ILE A 649 43.59 3.61 -15.02
CA ILE A 649 44.87 3.60 -14.29
C ILE A 649 45.83 4.66 -14.85
N SER A 650 45.90 4.85 -16.17
CA SER A 650 46.78 5.86 -16.78
C SER A 650 46.44 7.30 -16.37
N LYS A 651 45.14 7.65 -16.27
CA LYS A 651 44.72 8.98 -15.79
C LYS A 651 45.02 9.16 -14.30
N LEU A 652 44.79 8.10 -13.51
CA LEU A 652 45.12 8.10 -12.09
C LEU A 652 46.62 8.32 -11.87
N GLU A 653 47.48 7.61 -12.62
CA GLU A 653 48.94 7.78 -12.58
C GLU A 653 49.40 9.19 -12.98
N GLU A 654 48.76 9.79 -13.99
CA GLU A 654 49.09 11.14 -14.42
C GLU A 654 48.77 12.18 -13.35
N ALA A 655 47.58 12.08 -12.74
CA ALA A 655 47.18 12.93 -11.61
C ALA A 655 48.09 12.69 -10.39
N TYR A 656 48.42 11.42 -10.12
CA TYR A 656 49.33 11.02 -9.07
C TYR A 656 50.72 11.65 -9.27
N ARG A 657 51.36 11.48 -10.43
CA ARG A 657 52.69 12.06 -10.73
C ARG A 657 52.75 13.58 -10.66
N ARG A 658 51.65 14.29 -10.94
CA ARG A 658 51.55 15.76 -10.88
C ARG A 658 51.36 16.30 -9.46
N SER A 659 50.84 15.49 -8.56
CA SER A 659 50.50 15.91 -7.20
C SER A 659 51.73 15.94 -6.29
N ASN A 660 51.77 16.93 -5.40
CA ASN A 660 52.88 17.14 -4.47
C ASN A 660 52.66 16.41 -3.15
N ARG A 661 51.41 16.18 -2.75
CA ARG A 661 51.07 15.55 -1.48
C ARG A 661 49.80 14.72 -1.59
N ARG A 662 49.91 13.42 -1.30
CA ARG A 662 48.92 12.41 -1.70
C ARG A 662 48.35 11.70 -0.49
N LEU A 663 47.06 11.84 -0.24
CA LEU A 663 46.35 11.04 0.77
C LEU A 663 45.74 9.81 0.10
N ILE A 664 46.11 8.63 0.57
CA ILE A 664 45.64 7.34 0.05
C ILE A 664 44.98 6.61 1.21
N VAL A 665 43.71 6.26 1.07
CA VAL A 665 42.92 5.56 2.09
C VAL A 665 42.34 4.30 1.46
N VAL A 666 42.68 3.14 1.99
CA VAL A 666 42.33 1.85 1.37
C VAL A 666 41.67 0.97 2.41
N ASP A 667 40.55 0.36 2.08
CA ASP A 667 39.94 -0.65 2.93
C ASP A 667 40.73 -1.96 2.91
N TYR A 668 40.63 -2.74 4.00
CA TYR A 668 41.34 -3.99 4.13
C TYR A 668 40.51 -5.20 3.67
N GLU A 669 39.35 -5.40 4.29
CA GLU A 669 38.49 -6.55 4.09
C GLU A 669 37.96 -6.59 2.66
N GLY A 670 38.14 -7.67 1.90
CA GLY A 670 37.64 -7.77 0.52
C GLY A 670 38.30 -6.82 -0.50
N THR A 671 39.12 -5.86 -0.03
CA THR A 671 39.84 -4.87 -0.84
C THR A 671 41.32 -5.21 -1.02
N LEU A 672 42.07 -5.36 0.09
CA LEU A 672 43.48 -5.76 0.08
C LEU A 672 43.68 -7.27 0.35
N ALA A 673 42.67 -7.91 0.95
CA ALA A 673 42.67 -9.35 1.21
C ALA A 673 41.29 -9.95 0.87
N SER A 674 41.28 -11.03 0.09
CA SER A 674 40.02 -11.72 -0.27
C SER A 674 39.43 -12.45 0.94
N TRP A 675 38.10 -12.36 1.11
CA TRP A 675 37.39 -13.15 2.12
C TRP A 675 37.49 -14.65 1.85
N GLY A 676 37.86 -15.43 2.87
CA GLY A 676 37.54 -16.85 2.98
C GLY A 676 36.23 -17.05 3.78
N SER A 677 35.74 -18.28 3.88
CA SER A 677 34.58 -18.64 4.73
C SER A 677 34.70 -18.05 6.16
N PRO A 678 33.60 -17.67 6.84
CA PRO A 678 33.62 -17.17 8.23
C PRO A 678 34.35 -18.09 9.23
N LYS A 679 34.53 -19.37 8.88
CA LYS A 679 35.25 -20.37 9.68
C LYS A 679 36.77 -20.37 9.44
N SER A 680 37.28 -19.56 8.52
CA SER A 680 38.71 -19.42 8.24
C SER A 680 39.07 -17.95 8.21
N ILE A 681 39.34 -17.38 9.39
CA ILE A 681 40.06 -16.12 9.50
C ILE A 681 41.40 -16.33 8.78
N ILE A 682 41.58 -15.73 7.62
CA ILE A 682 42.92 -15.61 7.04
C ILE A 682 43.64 -14.57 7.91
N VAL A 683 44.37 -15.05 8.91
CA VAL A 683 45.16 -14.26 9.87
C VAL A 683 46.43 -13.69 9.23
N THR A 684 46.49 -13.63 7.91
CA THR A 684 47.67 -13.18 7.18
C THR A 684 47.27 -12.22 6.06
N THR A 685 47.81 -11.01 6.12
CA THR A 685 47.79 -10.12 4.97
C THR A 685 48.64 -10.77 3.87
N PRO A 686 48.14 -10.84 2.61
CA PRO A 686 48.94 -11.37 1.52
C PRO A 686 50.29 -10.63 1.43
N GLN A 687 51.39 -11.36 1.28
CA GLN A 687 52.74 -10.78 1.16
C GLN A 687 52.82 -9.69 0.09
N ARG A 688 52.06 -9.88 -1.00
CA ARG A 688 51.90 -8.90 -2.07
C ARG A 688 51.35 -7.56 -1.57
N ALA A 689 50.34 -7.56 -0.71
CA ALA A 689 49.76 -6.34 -0.14
C ALA A 689 50.74 -5.62 0.81
N ILE A 690 51.46 -6.38 1.65
CA ILE A 690 52.51 -5.82 2.53
C ILE A 690 53.61 -5.16 1.72
N THR A 691 54.09 -5.83 0.66
CA THR A 691 55.14 -5.30 -0.24
C THR A 691 54.66 -4.00 -0.90
N THR A 692 53.47 -4.02 -1.50
CA THR A 692 52.88 -2.86 -2.18
C THR A 692 52.71 -1.66 -1.24
N LEU A 693 52.20 -1.89 -0.03
CA LEU A 693 52.02 -0.81 0.96
C LEU A 693 53.37 -0.26 1.43
N THR A 694 54.39 -1.11 1.57
CA THR A 694 55.75 -0.68 1.95
C THR A 694 56.35 0.22 0.88
N GLU A 695 56.27 -0.18 -0.39
CA GLU A 695 56.75 0.65 -1.51
C GLU A 695 56.00 1.99 -1.61
N LEU A 696 54.69 2.01 -1.30
CA LEU A 696 53.92 3.25 -1.26
C LEU A 696 54.31 4.16 -0.10
N THR A 697 54.63 3.63 1.09
CA THR A 697 54.99 4.44 2.26
C THR A 697 56.44 4.93 2.23
N GLU A 698 57.28 4.37 1.35
CA GLU A 698 58.65 4.84 1.11
C GLU A 698 58.69 6.24 0.43
N ASP A 699 57.71 6.58 -0.43
CA ASP A 699 57.61 7.95 -0.98
C ASP A 699 57.07 8.92 0.12
N PRO A 700 57.87 9.91 0.58
CA PRO A 700 57.47 10.83 1.64
C PRO A 700 56.31 11.77 1.27
N ARG A 701 55.96 11.86 -0.02
CA ARG A 701 54.78 12.60 -0.50
C ARG A 701 53.48 11.87 -0.21
N ASN A 702 53.54 10.56 0.00
CA ASN A 702 52.38 9.73 0.28
C ASN A 702 52.05 9.71 1.78
N ILE A 703 50.75 9.78 2.07
CA ILE A 703 50.16 9.57 3.37
C ILE A 703 49.17 8.42 3.17
N VAL A 704 49.56 7.23 3.62
CA VAL A 704 48.79 6.00 3.37
C VAL A 704 48.08 5.56 4.65
N PHE A 705 46.78 5.32 4.54
CA PHE A 705 45.94 4.78 5.60
C PHE A 705 45.25 3.50 5.14
N VAL A 706 45.23 2.50 6.01
CA VAL A 706 44.38 1.32 5.84
C VAL A 706 43.24 1.37 6.84
N MET A 707 42.00 1.20 6.37
CA MET A 707 40.80 1.10 7.22
C MET A 707 40.31 -0.34 7.31
N SER A 708 39.71 -0.69 8.45
CA SER A 708 39.17 -2.02 8.70
C SER A 708 38.12 -2.02 9.81
N SER A 709 37.27 -3.04 9.80
CA SER A 709 36.34 -3.35 10.88
C SER A 709 36.99 -4.02 12.10
N ARG A 710 38.27 -4.42 11.99
CA ARG A 710 39.04 -5.14 13.03
C ARG A 710 39.50 -4.26 14.19
N MET A 711 39.90 -4.92 15.27
CA MET A 711 40.41 -4.26 16.47
C MET A 711 41.81 -3.68 16.25
N PRO A 712 42.21 -2.62 17.01
CA PRO A 712 43.54 -2.02 16.91
C PRO A 712 44.70 -3.01 16.98
N GLU A 713 44.65 -3.99 17.88
CA GLU A 713 45.71 -4.97 18.10
C GLU A 713 45.86 -5.94 16.92
N GLU A 714 44.74 -6.27 16.27
CA GLU A 714 44.76 -7.09 15.06
C GLU A 714 45.38 -6.33 13.90
N MET A 715 45.03 -5.05 13.76
CA MET A 715 45.60 -4.17 12.74
C MET A 715 47.10 -3.98 12.92
N GLU A 716 47.57 -3.81 14.16
CA GLU A 716 49.00 -3.80 14.48
C GLU A 716 49.70 -5.10 14.09
N ARG A 717 49.09 -6.25 14.37
CA ARG A 717 49.67 -7.55 14.02
C ARG A 717 49.76 -7.74 12.50
N LEU A 718 48.72 -7.34 11.77
CA LEU A 718 48.64 -7.50 10.32
C LEU A 718 49.64 -6.61 9.59
N PHE A 719 49.81 -5.36 10.02
CA PHE A 719 50.61 -4.36 9.32
C PHE A 719 51.93 -4.00 10.02
N ARG A 720 52.38 -4.80 11.01
CA ARG A 720 53.65 -4.58 11.75
C ARG A 720 54.85 -4.35 10.84
N MET A 721 54.88 -5.01 9.68
CA MET A 721 56.00 -4.98 8.75
C MET A 721 56.03 -3.72 7.86
N VAL A 722 54.96 -2.92 7.83
CA VAL A 722 54.85 -1.74 6.97
C VAL A 722 55.14 -0.48 7.79
N ALA A 723 56.36 0.02 7.70
CA ALA A 723 56.75 1.25 8.37
C ALA A 723 56.03 2.47 7.74
N GLY A 724 55.63 3.44 8.58
CA GLY A 724 55.02 4.69 8.11
C GLY A 724 53.56 4.58 7.67
N LEU A 725 52.89 3.46 7.91
CA LEU A 725 51.46 3.29 7.62
C LEU A 725 50.58 3.87 8.72
N GLY A 726 49.54 4.63 8.35
CA GLY A 726 48.44 5.01 9.22
C GLY A 726 47.35 3.94 9.24
N LEU A 727 46.64 3.78 10.36
CA LEU A 727 45.62 2.74 10.51
C LEU A 727 44.33 3.33 11.04
N ILE A 728 43.20 2.83 10.54
CA ILE A 728 41.86 3.11 11.03
C ILE A 728 41.23 1.77 11.43
N ALA A 729 40.80 1.64 12.67
CA ALA A 729 40.26 0.39 13.23
C ALA A 729 38.82 0.57 13.74
N GLU A 730 38.12 -0.55 13.87
CA GLU A 730 36.71 -0.66 14.28
C GLU A 730 35.80 0.36 13.57
N ASN A 731 35.78 0.29 12.23
CA ASN A 731 34.93 1.13 11.38
C ASN A 731 35.05 2.64 11.63
N GLY A 732 36.23 3.11 12.04
CA GLY A 732 36.49 4.53 12.27
C GLY A 732 36.43 4.97 13.73
N CYS A 733 36.30 4.06 14.69
CA CYS A 733 36.37 4.41 16.11
C CYS A 733 37.79 4.73 16.60
N PHE A 734 38.82 4.22 15.91
CA PHE A 734 40.22 4.44 16.25
C PHE A 734 41.04 4.86 15.04
N VAL A 735 41.95 5.81 15.24
CA VAL A 735 42.88 6.29 14.22
C VAL A 735 44.30 6.30 14.79
N ARG A 736 45.24 5.64 14.12
CA ARG A 736 46.68 5.74 14.38
C ARG A 736 47.35 6.46 13.23
N GLU A 737 48.06 7.53 13.54
CA GLU A 737 48.78 8.31 12.54
C GLU A 737 50.04 7.58 12.04
N PRO A 738 50.51 7.88 10.81
CA PRO A 738 51.80 7.42 10.32
C PRO A 738 52.94 7.75 11.29
N LYS A 739 53.85 6.79 11.49
CA LYS A 739 55.05 6.93 12.34
C LYS A 739 54.78 7.18 13.83
N THR A 740 53.55 6.99 14.30
CA THR A 740 53.19 7.00 15.73
C THR A 740 52.73 5.63 16.18
N GLU A 741 52.93 5.31 17.46
CA GLU A 741 52.38 4.10 18.09
C GLU A 741 51.06 4.37 18.83
N GLU A 742 50.71 5.66 19.03
CA GLU A 742 49.51 6.06 19.77
C GLU A 742 48.25 6.00 18.91
N TRP A 743 47.19 5.39 19.46
CA TRP A 743 45.85 5.35 18.87
C TRP A 743 44.96 6.45 19.45
N PHE A 744 44.36 7.24 18.57
CA PHE A 744 43.33 8.21 18.91
C PHE A 744 41.95 7.56 18.84
N LYS A 745 41.27 7.49 19.98
CA LYS A 745 39.88 7.03 20.06
C LYS A 745 38.92 8.20 19.76
N LEU A 746 38.08 8.04 18.75
CA LEU A 746 37.08 9.04 18.32
C LEU A 746 35.79 9.01 19.14
N THR A 747 35.57 7.94 19.89
CA THR A 747 34.37 7.74 20.71
C THR A 747 34.63 8.05 22.18
N ASN A 748 33.60 8.57 22.87
CA ASN A 748 33.68 8.81 24.30
C ASN A 748 33.64 7.47 25.05
N LYS A 749 34.70 7.16 25.82
CA LYS A 749 34.80 5.90 26.57
C LYS A 749 33.65 5.70 27.56
N ALA A 750 33.27 6.71 28.33
CA ALA A 750 32.20 6.58 29.32
C ALA A 750 30.84 6.31 28.66
N GLN A 751 30.54 7.00 27.54
CA GLN A 751 29.33 6.74 26.76
C GLN A 751 29.37 5.34 26.14
N THR A 752 30.53 4.92 25.62
CA THR A 752 30.72 3.61 25.00
C THR A 752 30.48 2.48 26.00
N ASP A 753 31.08 2.59 27.18
CA ASP A 753 30.93 1.57 28.22
C ASP A 753 29.47 1.52 28.73
N ALA A 754 28.81 2.67 28.86
CA ALA A 754 27.42 2.75 29.30
C ALA A 754 26.45 2.06 28.32
N TRP A 755 26.53 2.36 27.02
CA TRP A 755 25.62 1.73 26.06
C TRP A 755 25.94 0.26 25.85
N LYS A 756 27.23 -0.14 25.87
CA LYS A 756 27.61 -1.55 25.72
C LYS A 756 27.04 -2.40 26.84
N GLU A 757 26.99 -1.88 28.07
CA GLU A 757 26.36 -2.60 29.18
C GLU A 757 24.86 -2.81 28.93
N ALA A 758 24.16 -1.77 28.49
CA ALA A 758 22.73 -1.87 28.17
C ALA A 758 22.45 -2.84 27.00
N VAL A 759 23.20 -2.70 25.91
CA VAL A 759 23.06 -3.55 24.71
C VAL A 759 23.46 -4.99 24.99
N ARG A 760 24.50 -5.23 25.81
CA ARG A 760 24.95 -6.58 26.16
C ARG A 760 23.84 -7.38 26.84
N GLN A 761 23.04 -6.76 27.70
CA GLN A 761 21.88 -7.42 28.32
C GLN A 761 20.86 -7.87 27.26
N ILE A 762 20.62 -7.03 26.25
CA ILE A 762 19.73 -7.36 25.13
C ILE A 762 20.34 -8.49 24.27
N LEU A 763 21.61 -8.38 23.88
CA LEU A 763 22.27 -9.40 23.06
C LEU A 763 22.31 -10.76 23.78
N SER A 764 22.59 -10.79 25.09
CA SER A 764 22.57 -12.04 25.87
C SER A 764 21.19 -12.70 25.85
N TYR A 765 20.10 -11.93 25.96
CA TYR A 765 18.74 -12.45 25.86
C TYR A 765 18.48 -13.19 24.53
N TYR A 766 18.97 -12.65 23.40
CA TYR A 766 18.80 -13.30 22.10
C TYR A 766 19.81 -14.42 21.86
N GLN A 767 21.03 -14.28 22.35
CA GLN A 767 22.08 -15.31 22.25
C GLN A 767 21.64 -16.62 22.91
N GLU A 768 21.04 -16.55 24.10
CA GLU A 768 20.51 -17.74 24.81
C GLU A 768 19.41 -18.47 24.04
N ARG A 769 18.73 -17.79 23.11
CA ARG A 769 17.64 -18.33 22.29
C ARG A 769 18.10 -18.82 20.91
N ALA A 770 19.30 -18.41 20.50
CA ALA A 770 19.92 -18.80 19.24
C ALA A 770 21.07 -19.77 19.52
N GLU A 771 20.77 -21.06 19.63
CA GLU A 771 21.78 -22.10 19.88
C GLU A 771 22.89 -22.07 18.82
N GLY A 772 24.16 -22.11 19.26
CA GLY A 772 25.33 -21.97 18.39
C GLY A 772 25.72 -20.52 18.04
N SER A 773 25.01 -19.54 18.59
CA SER A 773 25.40 -18.12 18.53
C SER A 773 26.33 -17.71 19.68
N TRP A 774 27.14 -16.67 19.45
CA TRP A 774 28.05 -16.13 20.45
C TRP A 774 28.25 -14.63 20.28
N ILE A 775 28.59 -13.95 21.37
CA ILE A 775 28.79 -12.50 21.38
C ILE A 775 30.30 -12.20 21.36
N GLU A 776 30.72 -11.41 20.38
CA GLU A 776 32.04 -10.81 20.30
C GLU A 776 31.99 -9.41 20.92
N GLN A 777 32.89 -9.14 21.87
CA GLN A 777 33.05 -7.82 22.44
C GLN A 777 34.31 -7.15 21.90
N ARG A 778 34.12 -6.11 21.09
CA ARG A 778 35.21 -5.23 20.60
C ARG A 778 35.34 -4.01 21.50
N HIS A 779 36.24 -3.07 21.20
CA HIS A 779 36.41 -1.89 22.06
C HIS A 779 35.19 -0.96 21.98
N CYS A 780 34.69 -0.68 20.78
CA CYS A 780 33.61 0.27 20.49
C CYS A 780 32.41 -0.37 19.81
N SER A 781 32.38 -1.68 19.63
CA SER A 781 31.23 -2.39 19.07
C SER A 781 30.96 -3.72 19.79
N LEU A 782 29.76 -4.25 19.58
CA LEU A 782 29.36 -5.59 20.00
C LEU A 782 28.83 -6.32 18.77
N MET A 783 29.18 -7.60 18.60
CA MET A 783 28.63 -8.41 17.51
C MET A 783 28.01 -9.68 18.05
N LEU A 784 26.82 -10.02 17.57
CA LEU A 784 26.20 -11.32 17.78
C LEU A 784 26.38 -12.15 16.51
N HIS A 785 27.25 -13.16 16.59
CA HIS A 785 27.48 -14.11 15.50
C HIS A 785 26.44 -15.21 15.57
N TYR A 786 25.66 -15.37 14.51
CA TYR A 786 24.61 -16.38 14.43
C TYR A 786 24.73 -17.28 13.19
N GLY A 787 25.69 -17.04 12.31
CA GLY A 787 25.88 -17.83 11.08
C GLY A 787 26.29 -19.29 11.32
N SER A 788 26.73 -19.62 12.54
CA SER A 788 27.03 -20.98 13.00
C SER A 788 25.88 -21.63 13.78
N ALA A 789 24.72 -20.98 13.88
CA ALA A 789 23.56 -21.53 14.57
C ALA A 789 23.01 -22.75 13.83
N GLU A 790 22.45 -23.70 14.59
CA GLU A 790 21.89 -24.93 14.03
C GLU A 790 20.68 -24.66 13.13
N ASP A 791 19.80 -23.75 13.55
CA ASP A 791 18.70 -23.21 12.74
C ASP A 791 19.03 -21.78 12.31
N GLN A 792 19.64 -21.67 11.12
CA GLN A 792 20.05 -20.39 10.55
C GLN A 792 18.85 -19.44 10.29
N VAL A 793 17.67 -19.98 9.98
CA VAL A 793 16.48 -19.17 9.69
C VAL A 793 15.92 -18.59 10.99
N ALA A 794 15.78 -19.42 12.03
CA ALA A 794 15.33 -18.96 13.34
C ALA A 794 16.33 -17.96 13.94
N ALA A 795 17.64 -18.23 13.82
CA ALA A 795 18.68 -17.35 14.33
C ALA A 795 18.73 -16.00 13.59
N SER A 796 18.55 -15.99 12.26
CA SER A 796 18.43 -14.75 11.48
C SER A 796 17.22 -13.92 11.92
N ARG A 797 16.08 -14.56 12.20
CA ARG A 797 14.89 -13.87 12.70
C ARG A 797 15.13 -13.28 14.09
N LEU A 798 15.72 -14.05 15.00
CA LEU A 798 16.07 -13.58 16.35
C LEU A 798 17.06 -12.41 16.29
N ALA A 799 18.03 -12.45 15.38
CA ALA A 799 18.96 -11.35 15.17
C ALA A 799 18.26 -10.10 14.62
N SER A 800 17.32 -10.23 13.69
CA SER A 800 16.51 -9.09 13.22
C SER A 800 15.62 -8.51 14.34
N GLU A 801 14.97 -9.37 15.14
CA GLU A 801 14.23 -8.91 16.32
C GLU A 801 15.14 -8.22 17.35
N CYS A 802 16.37 -8.70 17.50
CA CYS A 802 17.39 -8.09 18.35
C CYS A 802 17.82 -6.72 17.83
N ALA A 803 18.02 -6.58 16.52
CA ALA A 803 18.35 -5.32 15.88
C ALA A 803 17.24 -4.27 16.13
N ASP A 804 15.97 -4.64 15.88
CA ASP A 804 14.82 -3.78 16.15
C ASP A 804 14.78 -3.38 17.64
N HIS A 805 14.96 -4.33 18.56
CA HIS A 805 14.93 -4.05 20.00
C HIS A 805 16.05 -3.08 20.42
N ILE A 806 17.25 -3.23 19.88
CA ILE A 806 18.37 -2.32 20.17
C ILE A 806 18.11 -0.94 19.55
N ASN A 807 17.68 -0.88 18.30
CA ASN A 807 17.42 0.37 17.61
C ASN A 807 16.30 1.17 18.28
N ASP A 808 15.28 0.51 18.82
CA ASP A 808 14.19 1.17 19.55
C ASP A 808 14.60 1.57 20.98
N SER A 809 15.15 0.65 21.77
CA SER A 809 15.46 0.87 23.19
C SER A 809 16.71 1.73 23.42
N CYS A 810 17.66 1.71 22.49
CA CYS A 810 18.95 2.38 22.62
C CYS A 810 19.14 3.55 21.64
N ALA A 811 18.10 3.97 20.89
CA ALA A 811 18.16 5.13 19.99
C ALA A 811 18.78 6.38 20.65
N ASN A 812 18.35 6.71 21.86
CA ASN A 812 18.81 7.89 22.60
C ASN A 812 20.27 7.80 23.08
N GLN A 813 20.89 6.63 22.99
CA GLN A 813 22.28 6.40 23.41
C GLN A 813 23.28 6.60 22.25
N GLY A 814 22.78 6.88 21.04
CA GLY A 814 23.61 7.14 19.85
C GLY A 814 24.23 5.87 19.27
N VAL A 815 23.49 4.76 19.30
CA VAL A 815 23.91 3.46 18.75
C VAL A 815 22.93 2.94 17.73
N HIS A 816 23.43 2.16 16.79
CA HIS A 816 22.63 1.52 15.75
C HIS A 816 23.06 0.07 15.58
N ALA A 817 22.08 -0.80 15.35
CA ALA A 817 22.24 -2.23 15.14
C ALA A 817 21.95 -2.56 13.67
N VAL A 818 22.96 -3.10 13.00
CA VAL A 818 22.98 -3.38 11.56
C VAL A 818 23.11 -4.87 11.31
N MET A 819 22.24 -5.40 10.47
CA MET A 819 22.28 -6.80 10.04
C MET A 819 23.41 -7.00 9.01
N MET A 820 24.28 -7.97 9.28
CA MET A 820 25.30 -8.46 8.36
C MET A 820 25.07 -9.95 8.05
N ASN A 821 25.75 -10.48 7.03
CA ASN A 821 25.58 -11.88 6.66
C ASN A 821 26.08 -12.81 7.79
N GLY A 822 25.14 -13.43 8.51
CA GLY A 822 25.43 -14.33 9.63
C GLY A 822 25.84 -13.63 10.94
N ALA A 823 25.72 -12.31 11.04
CA ALA A 823 26.02 -11.58 12.27
C ALA A 823 25.18 -10.30 12.41
N LEU A 824 24.92 -9.87 13.64
CA LEU A 824 24.35 -8.57 13.98
C LEU A 824 25.46 -7.71 14.59
N VAL A 825 25.68 -6.51 14.08
CA VAL A 825 26.69 -5.57 14.60
C VAL A 825 26.01 -4.40 15.26
N VAL A 826 26.44 -4.05 16.46
CA VAL A 826 26.02 -2.85 17.17
C VAL A 826 27.19 -1.90 17.27
N GLU A 827 27.04 -0.72 16.69
CA GLU A 827 28.09 0.30 16.60
C GLU A 827 27.56 1.71 16.90
N PRO A 828 28.44 2.67 17.23
CA PRO A 828 28.04 4.05 17.47
C PRO A 828 27.56 4.73 16.19
N ALA A 829 26.41 5.41 16.25
CA ALA A 829 25.82 6.07 15.07
C ALA A 829 26.64 7.29 14.61
N ASP A 830 27.30 7.99 15.54
CA ASP A 830 28.00 9.25 15.26
C ASP A 830 29.40 9.07 14.66
N THR A 831 29.95 7.85 14.71
CA THR A 831 31.34 7.57 14.32
C THR A 831 31.39 6.47 13.28
N ASN A 832 31.99 6.75 12.13
CA ASN A 832 32.14 5.79 11.02
C ASN A 832 33.46 6.03 10.28
N LYS A 833 33.74 5.22 9.25
CA LYS A 833 34.97 5.32 8.43
C LYS A 833 35.17 6.73 7.85
N ALA A 834 34.08 7.43 7.50
CA ALA A 834 34.14 8.79 6.99
C ALA A 834 34.51 9.82 8.06
N SER A 835 34.01 9.70 9.30
CA SER A 835 34.39 10.61 10.38
C SER A 835 35.87 10.46 10.74
N ALA A 836 36.41 9.24 10.71
CA ALA A 836 37.83 8.97 10.83
C ALA A 836 38.65 9.55 9.67
N ALA A 837 38.23 9.35 8.42
CA ALA A 837 38.90 9.95 7.26
C ALA A 837 38.89 11.50 7.32
N ALA A 838 37.79 12.11 7.79
CA ALA A 838 37.69 13.54 8.01
C ALA A 838 38.63 14.05 9.12
N MET A 839 38.84 13.27 10.19
CA MET A 839 39.85 13.56 11.21
C MET A 839 41.27 13.53 10.63
N VAL A 840 41.60 12.48 9.89
CA VAL A 840 42.91 12.34 9.20
C VAL A 840 43.17 13.55 8.29
N TRP A 841 42.17 13.95 7.50
CA TRP A 841 42.27 15.13 6.65
C TRP A 841 42.52 16.41 7.46
N ARG A 842 41.82 16.60 8.59
CA ARG A 842 42.01 17.76 9.46
C ARG A 842 43.43 17.81 10.03
N HIS A 843 43.96 16.69 10.50
CA HIS A 843 45.35 16.60 10.95
C HIS A 843 46.35 16.92 9.84
N CYS A 844 46.09 16.47 8.61
CA CYS A 844 46.91 16.83 7.45
C CYS A 844 46.93 18.34 7.22
N LEU A 845 45.78 19.01 7.34
CA LEU A 845 45.68 20.47 7.21
C LEU A 845 46.36 21.23 8.35
N GLU A 846 46.25 20.75 9.59
CA GLU A 846 46.90 21.36 10.76
C GLU A 846 48.43 21.29 10.65
N ARG A 847 48.96 20.11 10.27
CA ARG A 847 50.40 19.94 10.02
C ARG A 847 50.90 20.80 8.87
N SER A 848 50.04 21.09 7.87
CA SER A 848 50.38 22.01 6.79
C SER A 848 50.52 23.47 7.24
N LYS A 849 49.89 23.87 8.34
CA LYS A 849 50.04 25.22 8.91
C LYS A 849 51.33 25.39 9.73
N SER A 850 51.84 24.30 10.31
CA SER A 850 53.01 24.29 11.20
C SER A 850 54.38 24.25 10.48
N GLY A 851 54.37 24.30 9.14
CA GLY A 851 55.57 24.39 8.30
C GLY A 851 56.20 23.03 8.02
N HIS A 852 56.64 22.85 6.77
CA HIS A 852 57.35 21.71 6.14
C HIS A 852 56.54 20.81 5.20
N ASN A 853 55.21 20.95 5.08
CA ASN A 853 54.44 19.94 4.34
C ASN A 853 53.08 20.47 3.86
N GLY A 854 52.88 20.75 2.56
CA GLY A 854 51.64 21.31 2.03
C GLY A 854 50.38 20.43 2.24
N ARG A 855 49.18 21.03 2.08
CA ARG A 855 47.89 20.29 2.11
C ARG A 855 47.88 19.20 1.03
N PRO A 856 47.21 18.05 1.24
CA PRO A 856 47.06 17.06 0.18
C PRO A 856 46.28 17.66 -1.00
N ASP A 857 46.88 17.59 -2.19
CA ASP A 857 46.28 17.99 -3.47
C ASP A 857 45.68 16.79 -4.22
N PHE A 858 46.00 15.58 -3.78
CA PHE A 858 45.47 14.32 -4.30
C PHE A 858 44.85 13.46 -3.18
N LEU A 859 43.68 12.89 -3.44
CA LEU A 859 42.99 11.93 -2.58
C LEU A 859 42.59 10.67 -3.37
N LEU A 860 42.98 9.50 -2.88
CA LEU A 860 42.53 8.21 -3.39
C LEU A 860 41.83 7.44 -2.27
N ALA A 861 40.58 7.05 -2.46
CA ALA A 861 39.85 6.18 -1.54
C ALA A 861 39.40 4.90 -2.27
N ILE A 862 39.72 3.73 -1.74
CA ILE A 862 39.37 2.43 -2.34
C ILE A 862 38.66 1.56 -1.30
N GLY A 863 37.55 0.93 -1.66
CA GLY A 863 36.82 0.01 -0.79
C GLY A 863 35.95 -1.00 -1.56
N ASP A 864 35.37 -1.96 -0.86
CA ASP A 864 34.53 -3.03 -1.42
C ASP A 864 33.15 -3.12 -0.76
N GLY A 865 32.93 -2.46 0.38
CA GLY A 865 31.85 -2.69 1.34
C GLY A 865 30.93 -1.48 1.52
N ARG A 866 29.68 -1.70 1.96
CA ARG A 866 28.70 -0.61 2.11
C ARG A 866 29.14 0.46 3.11
N ASP A 867 29.91 0.03 4.09
CA ASP A 867 30.58 0.84 5.10
C ASP A 867 31.62 1.82 4.52
N ASP A 868 32.05 1.63 3.27
CA ASP A 868 32.95 2.56 2.56
C ASP A 868 32.20 3.69 1.83
N GLU A 869 30.89 3.54 1.59
CA GLU A 869 30.08 4.53 0.86
C GLU A 869 30.12 5.93 1.52
N PRO A 870 30.04 6.08 2.86
CA PRO A 870 30.24 7.36 3.51
C PRO A 870 31.61 8.00 3.22
N VAL A 871 32.67 7.21 3.07
CA VAL A 871 34.02 7.71 2.73
C VAL A 871 34.04 8.23 1.30
N PHE A 872 33.41 7.52 0.37
CA PHE A 872 33.31 7.97 -1.02
C PHE A 872 32.56 9.30 -1.11
N ARG A 873 31.42 9.42 -0.41
CA ARG A 873 30.65 10.67 -0.29
C ARG A 873 31.52 11.82 0.19
N TRP A 874 32.25 11.58 1.28
CA TRP A 874 33.11 12.55 1.92
C TRP A 874 34.23 13.03 0.96
N ALA A 875 34.94 12.10 0.32
CA ALA A 875 36.01 12.41 -0.62
C ALA A 875 35.50 13.20 -1.85
N ASN A 876 34.37 12.78 -2.42
CA ASN A 876 33.75 13.47 -3.55
C ASN A 876 33.29 14.89 -3.19
N LYS A 877 32.77 15.08 -1.97
CA LYS A 877 32.37 16.40 -1.46
C LYS A 877 33.55 17.33 -1.27
N LEU A 878 34.71 16.83 -0.84
CA LEU A 878 35.93 17.63 -0.73
C LEU A 878 36.40 18.17 -2.08
N GLU A 879 36.37 17.36 -3.13
CA GLU A 879 36.74 17.83 -4.47
C GLU A 879 35.71 18.80 -5.05
N SER A 880 34.41 18.51 -4.87
CA SER A 880 33.33 19.41 -5.30
C SER A 880 33.42 20.78 -4.62
N ALA A 881 33.85 20.82 -3.36
CA ALA A 881 34.11 22.04 -2.61
C ALA A 881 35.50 22.67 -2.90
N LYS A 882 36.29 22.10 -3.83
CA LYS A 882 37.67 22.51 -4.17
C LYS A 882 38.63 22.49 -2.98
N ALA A 883 38.35 21.66 -1.97
CA ALA A 883 39.21 21.46 -0.82
C ALA A 883 40.42 20.56 -1.14
N VAL A 884 40.26 19.65 -2.11
CA VAL A 884 41.32 18.84 -2.74
C VAL A 884 41.23 19.04 -4.25
N ASP A 885 42.37 19.05 -4.95
CA ASP A 885 42.42 19.39 -6.37
C ASP A 885 42.02 18.19 -7.25
N TYR A 886 42.30 16.97 -6.79
CA TYR A 886 41.86 15.72 -7.43
C TYR A 886 41.48 14.67 -6.39
N ALA A 887 40.25 14.13 -6.47
CA ALA A 887 39.82 12.99 -5.67
C ALA A 887 39.34 11.83 -6.55
N MET A 888 39.90 10.64 -6.34
CA MET A 888 39.43 9.41 -6.97
C MET A 888 38.89 8.45 -5.91
N THR A 889 37.63 8.05 -6.05
CA THR A 889 36.96 7.06 -5.20
C THR A 889 36.71 5.82 -6.04
N VAL A 890 37.07 4.64 -5.53
CA VAL A 890 37.05 3.38 -6.27
C VAL A 890 36.34 2.30 -5.46
N THR A 891 35.30 1.70 -6.04
CA THR A 891 34.66 0.50 -5.48
C THR A 891 35.13 -0.78 -6.17
N LEU A 892 34.97 -1.91 -5.50
CA LEU A 892 35.18 -3.23 -6.06
C LEU A 892 33.84 -3.89 -6.41
N GLY A 893 33.76 -4.43 -7.63
CA GLY A 893 32.57 -5.13 -8.12
C GLY A 893 31.52 -4.22 -8.77
N SER A 894 30.33 -4.79 -9.02
CA SER A 894 29.25 -4.18 -9.81
C SER A 894 28.01 -3.92 -8.94
N ARG A 895 28.14 -3.04 -7.96
CA ARG A 895 27.02 -2.59 -7.11
C ARG A 895 26.74 -1.10 -7.33
N SER A 896 25.56 -0.64 -6.90
CA SER A 896 25.28 0.79 -6.76
C SER A 896 26.21 1.39 -5.69
N THR A 897 26.89 2.48 -6.03
CA THR A 897 27.94 3.08 -5.17
C THR A 897 28.06 4.58 -5.46
N GLU A 898 28.58 5.32 -4.49
CA GLU A 898 29.02 6.71 -4.63
C GLU A 898 30.47 6.83 -5.14
N ALA A 899 31.17 5.72 -5.36
CA ALA A 899 32.50 5.76 -5.96
C ALA A 899 32.48 6.26 -7.42
N LYS A 900 33.50 7.03 -7.81
CA LYS A 900 33.68 7.56 -9.17
C LYS A 900 34.15 6.53 -10.17
N ALA A 901 34.77 5.45 -9.73
CA ALA A 901 35.29 4.40 -10.58
C ALA A 901 35.12 3.01 -9.97
N THR A 902 35.10 1.97 -10.81
CA THR A 902 35.04 0.57 -10.38
C THR A 902 36.26 -0.20 -10.86
N LEU A 903 36.70 -1.15 -10.04
CA LEU A 903 37.68 -2.19 -10.40
C LEU A 903 36.98 -3.55 -10.41
N THR A 904 36.91 -4.16 -11.60
CA THR A 904 36.23 -5.46 -11.78
C THR A 904 37.15 -6.67 -11.52
N GLN A 905 38.45 -6.44 -11.29
CA GLN A 905 39.45 -7.49 -11.08
C GLN A 905 39.62 -7.86 -9.58
N GLY A 906 38.74 -7.34 -8.71
CA GLY A 906 38.78 -7.58 -7.26
C GLY A 906 40.11 -7.15 -6.63
N VAL A 907 40.51 -7.85 -5.57
CA VAL A 907 41.75 -7.61 -4.81
C VAL A 907 42.99 -7.56 -5.71
N THR A 908 43.08 -8.46 -6.70
CA THR A 908 44.20 -8.49 -7.66
C THR A 908 44.31 -7.20 -8.46
N GLY A 909 43.17 -6.61 -8.83
CA GLY A 909 43.12 -5.33 -9.55
C GLY A 909 43.58 -4.16 -8.70
N VAL A 910 43.17 -4.11 -7.43
CA VAL A 910 43.61 -3.08 -6.48
C VAL A 910 45.10 -3.13 -6.28
N LEU A 911 45.65 -4.30 -5.97
CA LEU A 911 47.09 -4.47 -5.77
C LEU A 911 47.88 -4.07 -7.01
N SER A 912 47.46 -4.49 -8.20
CA SER A 912 48.13 -4.10 -9.45
C SER A 912 48.04 -2.58 -9.71
N CYS A 913 46.95 -1.93 -9.31
CA CYS A 913 46.81 -0.48 -9.40
C CYS A 913 47.77 0.23 -8.43
N LEU A 914 47.83 -0.21 -7.18
CA LEU A 914 48.69 0.37 -6.15
C LEU A 914 50.18 0.16 -6.44
N GLU A 915 50.58 -1.04 -6.92
CA GLU A 915 51.95 -1.34 -7.37
C GLU A 915 52.40 -0.38 -8.48
N ARG A 916 51.51 -0.10 -9.44
CA ARG A 916 51.80 0.85 -10.53
C ARG A 916 52.00 2.29 -10.03
N LEU A 917 51.27 2.70 -8.99
CA LEU A 917 51.48 4.01 -8.35
C LEU A 917 52.79 4.05 -7.57
N ALA A 918 53.16 2.95 -6.90
CA ALA A 918 54.42 2.84 -6.18
C ALA A 918 55.63 2.94 -7.14
N VAL A 919 55.62 2.19 -8.25
CA VAL A 919 56.67 2.28 -9.29
C VAL A 919 56.75 3.69 -9.89
N SER A 920 55.61 4.33 -10.16
CA SER A 920 55.57 5.71 -10.68
C SER A 920 56.16 6.75 -9.71
N SER A 921 56.37 6.39 -8.44
CA SER A 921 57.01 7.23 -7.43
C SER A 921 58.54 7.14 -7.46
N LEU A 922 59.09 6.01 -7.92
CA LEU A 922 60.54 5.75 -8.00
C LEU A 922 61.18 6.36 -9.26
N ASP A 923 60.39 6.62 -10.30
CA ASP A 923 60.84 7.25 -11.56
C ASP A 923 60.94 8.79 -11.49
N GLN A 924 60.65 9.41 -10.33
CA GLN A 924 60.75 10.85 -10.04
C GLN A 924 61.72 11.11 -8.89
#